data_AF-A0A975XWY5-F1
#
_entry.id   AF-A0A975XWY5-F1
#
_cell.length_a   1.000
_cell.length_b   1.000
_cell.length_c   1.000
_cell.angle_alpha   90.00
_cell.angle_beta   90.00
_cell.angle_gamma   90.00
#
_symmetry.space_group_name_H-M   'P 1'
#
loop_
_entity.id
_entity.type
_entity.pdbx_description
1 polymer ?
#
loop_
_entity_poly.entity_id
_entity_poly.type
_entity_poly.pdbx_seq_one_letter_code
_entity_poly.pdbx_strand_id
1 'polypeptide(L)'
;MTTSPPARRTGRSKAERGVRRRRTASWRWGEVVLLSLLLLAAATPWGGVFSGTIGYRAAWAGVLVGICVALVATRMRLGIAGSFVVAVLGHLLAGGIACLPGTTTQTILPTVETIRLLTIGVVTGWKDLLTVKAPVLEAGSVTVVPFLAGEVAAFIAVSIATRRRRTTVAVLPPLALGLAGILWGSQHAPFALPIGVAVAVLALVWAVLAVARARKGLGASDLRIGESVRRVDTAGILGLVVLLALSGGAAWAVHQVTPSGLHRTVLRDHFEPPLDLREYTSPAVHFRSWHTDGVDKTLLRVADLPQGARVRLATLDAYDGTVFQIEGSAPANTFLHVGQRFTDDPLPEGESPTRLGVEVVDYTGSWVPAGARTRTLEYTSARRQQLAEALYTASGNSSVLSAIPLVKGDAYTVGAVLDRAVPDSVLADHTVTALQMPADSNVPDAVRTRAAELTQGAAAGFEQVRMLQRQLHTQGFYSDGTDGLSRPGHRADRLQHFLESDNMVGDDDQYVPAMALMLRSLGIPSRVVIGFLPPTGAAGTVELTGDDVHMWVEVPFDGIGWVPFDPTPPKDQTLRSQVPEPKPRPRPEVLQPPEPPEDPAEAPTEEVDESEDDKDDSTTDQRWPLIVAMASVGGILLLLSPLLLLIALRAMRMRRRRVKGSPEIRSLSAWDELLDRSRELGITVPAGVTRAAQALVIDRAAFGQESGQATAFRTADAQRRHAAVLADTIDAAVFGPEEVDETTSRTVWGQVDDLVRAVRSAAGRRRRFKALFSLRGLHRRWVRAEPLLAKVGVDRRTGAYGTVKTGDDTEGGATELTEEVHHG
;
A
#
# COMPACT_ATOMS: atom_id res chain seq x y z
N MET A 1 42.01 -3.42 -80.01
CA MET A 1 42.54 -3.64 -78.66
C MET A 1 41.46 -3.35 -77.63
N THR A 2 41.13 -4.39 -76.85
CA THR A 2 40.53 -4.39 -75.49
C THR A 2 39.21 -3.66 -75.24
N THR A 3 38.10 -4.35 -75.52
CA THR A 3 36.80 -4.17 -74.86
C THR A 3 36.84 -4.73 -73.43
N SER A 4 36.58 -3.89 -72.43
CA SER A 4 36.41 -4.31 -71.02
C SER A 4 35.00 -4.86 -70.78
N PRO A 5 34.82 -5.92 -69.97
CA PRO A 5 33.50 -6.50 -69.69
C PRO A 5 32.77 -5.72 -68.58
N PRO A 6 31.42 -5.78 -68.52
CA PRO A 6 30.65 -5.10 -67.49
C PRO A 6 30.76 -5.83 -66.14
N ALA A 7 30.95 -5.05 -65.08
CA ALA A 7 31.05 -5.54 -63.70
C ALA A 7 29.79 -6.30 -63.27
N ARG A 8 29.95 -7.59 -62.94
CA ARG A 8 28.94 -8.42 -62.27
C ARG A 8 28.59 -7.80 -60.91
N ARG A 9 27.41 -7.18 -60.79
CA ARG A 9 26.75 -6.96 -59.49
C ARG A 9 26.46 -8.31 -58.85
N THR A 10 27.23 -8.70 -57.85
CA THR A 10 27.00 -9.88 -57.03
C THR A 10 25.73 -9.69 -56.21
N GLY A 11 24.62 -10.27 -56.68
CA GLY A 11 23.40 -10.39 -55.90
C GLY A 11 23.62 -11.31 -54.71
N ARG A 12 23.81 -10.75 -53.51
CA ARG A 12 23.78 -11.50 -52.24
C ARG A 12 22.53 -12.39 -52.19
N SER A 13 22.73 -13.70 -52.13
CA SER A 13 21.69 -14.72 -52.23
C SER A 13 20.62 -14.58 -51.13
N LYS A 14 19.38 -14.96 -51.43
CA LYS A 14 18.27 -15.02 -50.45
C LYS A 14 18.61 -15.90 -49.24
N ALA A 15 19.50 -16.88 -49.41
CA ALA A 15 19.93 -17.81 -48.36
C ALA A 15 20.73 -17.12 -47.24
N GLU A 16 21.71 -16.26 -47.58
CA GLU A 16 22.48 -15.51 -46.58
C GLU A 16 21.61 -14.51 -45.81
N ARG A 17 20.64 -13.88 -46.49
CA ARG A 17 19.64 -13.02 -45.83
C ARG A 17 18.73 -13.82 -44.89
N GLY A 18 18.37 -15.05 -45.24
CA GLY A 18 17.60 -15.97 -44.41
C GLY A 18 18.34 -16.41 -43.14
N VAL A 19 19.62 -16.78 -43.26
CA VAL A 19 20.48 -17.19 -42.14
C VAL A 19 20.74 -16.03 -41.18
N ARG A 20 21.02 -14.82 -41.70
CA ARG A 20 21.24 -13.62 -40.89
C ARG A 20 19.97 -13.21 -40.13
N ARG A 21 18.79 -13.35 -40.75
CA ARG A 21 17.49 -13.05 -40.13
C ARG A 21 17.09 -14.07 -39.05
N ARG A 22 17.38 -15.36 -39.26
CA ARG A 22 17.19 -16.42 -38.24
C ARG A 22 18.11 -16.20 -37.02
N ARG A 23 19.40 -15.89 -37.22
CA ARG A 23 20.35 -15.58 -36.13
C ARG A 23 19.92 -14.35 -35.31
N THR A 24 19.38 -13.31 -35.94
CA THR A 24 18.87 -12.13 -35.21
C THR A 24 17.57 -12.39 -34.44
N ALA A 25 16.79 -13.41 -34.83
CA ALA A 25 15.54 -13.76 -34.17
C ALA A 25 15.76 -14.66 -32.95
N SER A 26 16.65 -15.66 -33.04
CA SER A 26 16.97 -16.55 -31.90
C SER A 26 17.61 -15.79 -30.73
N TRP A 27 18.45 -14.80 -31.01
CA TRP A 27 19.07 -13.94 -29.98
C TRP A 27 18.06 -13.08 -29.20
N ARG A 28 16.98 -12.61 -29.84
CA ARG A 28 15.95 -11.81 -29.18
C ARG A 28 15.11 -12.60 -28.19
N TRP A 29 14.93 -13.91 -28.43
CA TRP A 29 14.20 -14.78 -27.52
C TRP A 29 15.01 -15.11 -26.27
N GLY A 30 16.32 -15.36 -26.39
CA GLY A 30 17.20 -15.55 -25.23
C GLY A 30 17.21 -14.35 -24.29
N GLU A 31 17.11 -13.14 -24.83
CA GLU A 31 16.96 -11.91 -24.04
C GLU A 31 15.62 -11.88 -23.28
N VAL A 32 14.50 -12.13 -23.97
CA VAL A 32 13.20 -12.16 -23.31
C VAL A 32 13.18 -13.19 -22.19
N VAL A 33 13.80 -14.36 -22.38
CA VAL A 33 13.92 -15.40 -21.34
C VAL A 33 14.74 -14.91 -20.14
N LEU A 34 15.95 -14.38 -20.37
CA LEU A 34 16.80 -13.88 -19.28
C LEU A 34 16.12 -12.74 -18.50
N LEU A 35 15.44 -11.84 -19.21
CA LEU A 35 14.69 -10.74 -18.60
C LEU A 35 13.48 -11.25 -17.81
N SER A 36 12.82 -12.31 -18.28
CA SER A 36 11.71 -12.96 -17.58
C SER A 36 12.20 -13.61 -16.28
N LEU A 37 13.36 -14.28 -16.30
CA LEU A 37 13.98 -14.85 -15.10
C LEU A 37 14.34 -13.75 -14.09
N LEU A 38 14.91 -12.64 -14.56
CA LEU A 38 15.22 -11.49 -13.72
C LEU A 38 13.96 -10.88 -13.08
N LEU A 39 12.87 -10.73 -13.85
CA LEU A 39 11.58 -10.23 -13.35
C LEU A 39 10.97 -11.17 -12.30
N LEU A 40 11.01 -12.48 -12.52
CA LEU A 40 10.50 -13.46 -11.56
C LEU A 40 11.31 -13.44 -10.27
N ALA A 41 12.65 -13.39 -10.36
CA ALA A 41 13.52 -13.26 -9.20
C ALA A 41 13.28 -11.95 -8.43
N ALA A 42 13.11 -10.83 -9.14
CA ALA A 42 12.80 -9.53 -8.55
C ALA A 42 11.38 -9.42 -7.97
N ALA A 43 10.45 -10.27 -8.40
CA ALA A 43 9.10 -10.34 -7.85
C ALA A 43 9.04 -11.14 -6.54
N THR A 44 9.96 -12.07 -6.31
CA THR A 44 9.98 -12.95 -5.13
C THR A 44 9.96 -12.23 -3.76
N PRO A 45 10.65 -11.08 -3.56
CA PRO A 45 10.60 -10.34 -2.28
C PRO A 45 9.18 -9.95 -1.85
N TRP A 46 8.27 -9.73 -2.79
CA TRP A 46 6.88 -9.36 -2.50
C TRP A 46 6.11 -10.46 -1.76
N GLY A 47 6.49 -11.72 -1.95
CA GLY A 47 5.81 -12.84 -1.29
C GLY A 47 6.06 -12.91 0.21
N GLY A 48 7.21 -12.40 0.69
CA GLY A 48 7.58 -12.46 2.11
C GLY A 48 6.71 -11.61 3.05
N VAL A 49 5.83 -10.78 2.49
CA VAL A 49 4.86 -9.97 3.26
C VAL A 49 3.60 -10.74 3.59
N PHE A 50 3.27 -11.75 2.79
CA PHE A 50 2.04 -12.51 2.90
C PHE A 50 2.32 -13.83 3.59
N SER A 51 1.34 -14.34 4.30
CA SER A 51 1.40 -15.71 4.81
C SER A 51 1.26 -16.70 3.63
N GLY A 52 2.00 -17.80 3.68
CA GLY A 52 1.90 -18.86 2.67
C GLY A 52 2.35 -18.44 1.27
N THR A 53 1.62 -18.91 0.24
CA THR A 53 2.03 -18.78 -1.17
C THR A 53 1.28 -17.70 -1.96
N ILE A 54 0.30 -17.03 -1.33
CA ILE A 54 -0.62 -16.11 -2.02
C ILE A 54 0.13 -14.91 -2.61
N GLY A 55 0.99 -14.26 -1.82
CA GLY A 55 1.80 -13.13 -2.29
C GLY A 55 2.74 -13.49 -3.44
N TYR A 56 3.39 -14.66 -3.36
CA TYR A 56 4.25 -15.18 -4.43
C TYR A 56 3.46 -15.44 -5.71
N ARG A 57 2.30 -16.08 -5.60
CA ARG A 57 1.39 -16.31 -6.73
C ARG A 57 0.96 -15.01 -7.39
N ALA A 58 0.52 -14.02 -6.60
CA ALA A 58 0.09 -12.72 -7.13
C ALA A 58 1.24 -12.01 -7.87
N ALA A 59 2.42 -11.93 -7.26
CA ALA A 59 3.59 -11.27 -7.86
C ALA A 59 4.05 -11.95 -9.15
N TRP A 60 4.19 -13.28 -9.15
CA TRP A 60 4.62 -14.05 -10.33
C TRP A 60 3.56 -14.07 -11.42
N ALA A 61 2.28 -14.19 -11.07
CA ALA A 61 1.20 -14.10 -12.05
C ALA A 61 1.18 -12.72 -12.73
N GLY A 62 1.40 -11.64 -11.98
CA GLY A 62 1.54 -10.29 -12.53
C GLY A 62 2.64 -10.22 -13.58
N VAL A 63 3.84 -10.73 -13.24
CA VAL A 63 4.97 -10.81 -14.18
C VAL A 63 4.61 -11.58 -15.45
N LEU A 64 4.00 -12.77 -15.32
CA LEU A 64 3.62 -13.61 -16.46
C LEU A 64 2.58 -12.93 -17.36
N VAL A 65 1.58 -12.28 -16.77
CA VAL A 65 0.55 -11.51 -17.48
C VAL A 65 1.21 -10.34 -18.23
N GLY A 66 2.07 -9.57 -17.57
CA GLY A 66 2.78 -8.45 -18.18
C GLY A 66 3.67 -8.87 -19.36
N ILE A 67 4.37 -10.01 -19.26
CA ILE A 67 5.13 -10.60 -20.37
C ILE A 67 4.20 -10.95 -21.53
N CYS A 68 3.10 -11.67 -21.25
CA CYS A 68 2.15 -12.11 -22.27
C CYS A 68 1.53 -10.92 -23.01
N VAL A 69 1.03 -9.92 -22.28
CA VAL A 69 0.47 -8.67 -22.81
C VAL A 69 1.49 -7.96 -23.70
N ALA A 70 2.74 -7.81 -23.25
CA ALA A 70 3.78 -7.14 -24.02
C ALA A 70 4.09 -7.87 -25.34
N LEU A 71 4.18 -9.20 -25.30
CA LEU A 71 4.40 -10.04 -26.48
C LEU A 71 3.23 -9.97 -27.47
N VAL A 72 1.98 -10.07 -26.98
CA VAL A 72 0.77 -9.92 -27.79
C VAL A 72 0.74 -8.55 -28.46
N ALA A 73 0.97 -7.49 -27.70
CA ALA A 73 0.95 -6.13 -28.21
C ALA A 73 2.05 -5.91 -29.28
N THR A 74 3.24 -6.48 -29.07
CA THR A 74 4.33 -6.46 -30.06
C THR A 74 3.99 -7.29 -31.31
N ARG A 75 3.40 -8.48 -31.14
CA ARG A 75 3.02 -9.39 -32.23
C ARG A 75 1.90 -8.82 -33.11
N MET A 76 0.97 -8.10 -32.50
CA MET A 76 -0.12 -7.38 -33.18
C MET A 76 0.30 -6.02 -33.74
N ARG A 77 1.52 -5.56 -33.41
CA ARG A 77 2.08 -4.25 -33.76
C ARG A 77 1.17 -3.10 -33.31
N LEU A 78 0.69 -3.18 -32.07
CA LEU A 78 -0.15 -2.15 -31.46
C LEU A 78 0.70 -0.91 -31.12
N GLY A 79 0.08 0.27 -31.22
CA GLY A 79 0.66 1.51 -30.67
C GLY A 79 0.66 1.51 -29.14
N ILE A 80 1.14 2.59 -28.53
CA ILE A 80 1.22 2.72 -27.07
C ILE A 80 -0.17 2.59 -26.44
N ALA A 81 -1.15 3.34 -26.94
CA ALA A 81 -2.54 3.27 -26.47
C ALA A 81 -3.16 1.87 -26.58
N GLY A 82 -2.92 1.19 -27.70
CA GLY A 82 -3.45 -0.16 -27.90
C GLY A 82 -2.76 -1.19 -27.02
N SER A 83 -1.48 -0.98 -26.72
CA SER A 83 -0.73 -1.87 -25.81
C SER A 83 -1.19 -1.66 -24.37
N PHE A 84 -1.55 -0.43 -24.00
CA PHE A 84 -2.13 -0.09 -22.72
C PHE A 84 -3.52 -0.71 -22.50
N VAL A 85 -4.41 -0.66 -23.50
CA VAL A 85 -5.73 -1.32 -23.41
C VAL A 85 -5.58 -2.83 -23.21
N VAL A 86 -4.63 -3.47 -23.89
CA VAL A 86 -4.38 -4.91 -23.70
C VAL A 86 -3.80 -5.19 -22.32
N ALA A 87 -3.02 -4.28 -21.73
CA ALA A 87 -2.55 -4.41 -20.35
C ALA A 87 -3.72 -4.33 -19.36
N VAL A 88 -4.57 -3.30 -19.45
CA VAL A 88 -5.76 -3.19 -18.58
C VAL A 88 -6.68 -4.40 -18.72
N LEU A 89 -6.86 -4.93 -19.93
CA LEU A 89 -7.63 -6.18 -20.12
C LEU A 89 -6.94 -7.39 -19.49
N GLY A 90 -5.61 -7.49 -19.59
CA GLY A 90 -4.83 -8.53 -18.92
C GLY A 90 -4.98 -8.47 -17.40
N HIS A 91 -4.89 -7.26 -16.84
CA HIS A 91 -5.11 -6.98 -15.43
C HIS A 91 -6.49 -7.47 -14.94
N LEU A 92 -7.57 -7.07 -15.63
CA LEU A 92 -8.94 -7.41 -15.22
C LEU A 92 -9.28 -8.89 -15.40
N LEU A 93 -8.77 -9.53 -16.45
CA LEU A 93 -9.06 -10.94 -16.75
C LEU A 93 -8.24 -11.90 -15.87
N ALA A 94 -6.96 -11.61 -15.65
CA ALA A 94 -6.07 -12.49 -14.89
C ALA A 94 -5.97 -12.15 -13.40
N GLY A 95 -6.28 -10.90 -13.03
CA GLY A 95 -6.23 -10.43 -11.65
C GLY A 95 -7.16 -11.21 -10.73
N GLY A 96 -8.36 -11.60 -11.21
CA GLY A 96 -9.29 -12.41 -10.43
C GLY A 96 -8.73 -13.76 -10.01
N ILE A 97 -8.14 -14.50 -10.95
CA ILE A 97 -7.55 -15.83 -10.72
C ILE A 97 -6.31 -15.71 -9.82
N ALA A 98 -5.48 -14.69 -10.04
CA ALA A 98 -4.20 -14.51 -9.37
C ALA A 98 -4.33 -13.97 -7.93
N CYS A 99 -5.23 -13.01 -7.74
CA CYS A 99 -5.32 -12.21 -6.52
C CYS A 99 -6.55 -12.55 -5.67
N LEU A 100 -7.69 -12.85 -6.31
CA LEU A 100 -9.01 -12.92 -5.65
C LEU A 100 -9.79 -14.18 -6.05
N PRO A 101 -9.22 -15.40 -5.90
CA PRO A 101 -9.83 -16.62 -6.42
C PRO A 101 -11.25 -16.88 -5.84
N GLY A 102 -11.50 -16.48 -4.60
CA GLY A 102 -12.79 -16.64 -3.92
C GLY A 102 -13.95 -15.83 -4.51
N THR A 103 -13.66 -14.80 -5.32
CA THR A 103 -14.70 -13.93 -5.93
C THR A 103 -15.02 -14.30 -7.37
N THR A 104 -14.34 -15.30 -7.94
CA THR A 104 -14.48 -15.66 -9.37
C THR A 104 -15.55 -16.72 -9.60
N THR A 105 -16.39 -16.53 -10.61
CA THR A 105 -17.36 -17.54 -11.06
C THR A 105 -16.63 -18.68 -11.79
N GLN A 106 -16.90 -19.92 -11.37
CA GLN A 106 -16.24 -21.13 -11.92
C GLN A 106 -14.70 -21.05 -11.90
N THR A 107 -14.14 -20.30 -10.95
CA THR A 107 -12.68 -20.18 -10.74
C THR A 107 -11.92 -19.44 -11.86
N ILE A 108 -12.59 -18.96 -12.91
CA ILE A 108 -11.93 -18.37 -14.11
C ILE A 108 -12.50 -17.01 -14.49
N LEU A 109 -13.82 -16.80 -14.41
CA LEU A 109 -14.46 -15.58 -14.91
C LEU A 109 -14.58 -14.53 -13.79
N PRO A 110 -14.08 -13.29 -13.98
CA PRO A 110 -14.20 -12.23 -13.00
C PRO A 110 -15.66 -11.81 -12.84
N THR A 111 -16.12 -11.72 -11.59
CA THR A 111 -17.45 -11.19 -11.26
C THR A 111 -17.40 -9.66 -11.14
N VAL A 112 -18.56 -9.03 -10.94
CA VAL A 112 -18.65 -7.60 -10.64
C VAL A 112 -17.85 -7.26 -9.37
N GLU A 113 -17.90 -8.13 -8.37
CA GLU A 113 -17.13 -7.99 -7.12
C GLU A 113 -15.62 -8.11 -7.38
N THR A 114 -15.19 -9.06 -8.21
CA THR A 114 -13.77 -9.16 -8.61
C THR A 114 -13.27 -7.88 -9.26
N ILE A 115 -14.03 -7.34 -10.23
CA ILE A 115 -13.65 -6.10 -10.95
C ILE A 115 -13.58 -4.92 -9.97
N ARG A 116 -14.56 -4.83 -9.06
CA ARG A 116 -14.59 -3.82 -8.00
C ARG A 116 -13.34 -3.89 -7.13
N LEU A 117 -13.02 -5.06 -6.58
CA LEU A 117 -11.88 -5.24 -5.67
C LEU A 117 -10.52 -5.02 -6.37
N LEU A 118 -10.37 -5.50 -7.62
CA LEU A 118 -9.17 -5.22 -8.42
C LEU A 118 -8.98 -3.72 -8.60
N THR A 119 -10.06 -3.01 -8.88
CA THR A 119 -9.99 -1.58 -9.19
C THR A 119 -9.76 -0.72 -7.94
N ILE A 120 -10.41 -1.06 -6.82
CA ILE A 120 -10.16 -0.42 -5.52
C ILE A 120 -8.73 -0.71 -5.07
N GLY A 121 -8.23 -1.94 -5.24
CA GLY A 121 -6.87 -2.33 -4.87
C GLY A 121 -5.76 -1.55 -5.58
N VAL A 122 -6.01 -1.02 -6.78
CA VAL A 122 -5.07 -0.09 -7.46
C VAL A 122 -4.91 1.23 -6.69
N VAL A 123 -5.97 1.68 -6.00
CA VAL A 123 -6.01 2.98 -5.32
C VAL A 123 -5.67 2.85 -3.83
N THR A 124 -6.28 1.90 -3.12
CA THR A 124 -6.13 1.76 -1.66
C THR A 124 -5.16 0.65 -1.28
N GLY A 125 -4.98 -0.37 -2.14
CA GLY A 125 -4.26 -1.58 -1.76
C GLY A 125 -2.82 -1.34 -1.32
N TRP A 126 -2.15 -0.30 -1.86
CA TRP A 126 -0.79 0.05 -1.44
C TRP A 126 -0.74 0.66 -0.02
N LYS A 127 -1.77 1.43 0.37
CA LYS A 127 -1.93 1.96 1.73
C LYS A 127 -2.26 0.82 2.67
N ASP A 128 -3.23 -0.01 2.29
CA ASP A 128 -3.67 -1.17 3.07
C ASP A 128 -2.48 -2.14 3.33
N LEU A 129 -1.64 -2.38 2.32
CA LEU A 129 -0.43 -3.21 2.46
C LEU A 129 0.61 -2.63 3.43
N LEU A 130 0.64 -1.30 3.61
CA LEU A 130 1.55 -0.61 4.52
C LEU A 130 1.01 -0.55 5.95
N THR A 131 -0.31 -0.55 6.13
CA THR A 131 -0.96 -0.43 7.44
C THR A 131 -1.22 -1.77 8.12
N VAL A 132 -1.24 -2.88 7.37
CA VAL A 132 -1.43 -4.23 7.93
C VAL A 132 -0.09 -4.83 8.39
N LYS A 133 -0.04 -5.37 9.62
CA LYS A 133 1.13 -6.07 10.16
C LYS A 133 1.38 -7.35 9.36
N ALA A 134 2.63 -7.57 8.97
CA ALA A 134 3.01 -8.83 8.31
C ALA A 134 3.02 -9.99 9.32
N PRO A 135 2.57 -11.20 8.94
CA PRO A 135 2.18 -11.62 7.60
C PRO A 135 0.69 -11.35 7.26
N VAL A 136 0.42 -10.83 6.05
CA VAL A 136 -0.95 -10.62 5.55
C VAL A 136 -1.57 -11.97 5.14
N LEU A 137 -2.69 -12.35 5.77
CA LEU A 137 -3.26 -13.70 5.64
C LEU A 137 -4.31 -13.86 4.54
N GLU A 138 -5.04 -12.79 4.16
CA GLU A 138 -6.16 -12.91 3.22
C GLU A 138 -5.86 -12.40 1.81
N ALA A 139 -6.42 -13.14 0.84
CA ALA A 139 -6.47 -12.79 -0.57
C ALA A 139 -7.51 -11.68 -0.79
N GLY A 140 -7.14 -10.44 -0.45
CA GLY A 140 -7.95 -9.24 -0.63
C GLY A 140 -7.38 -8.24 -1.65
N SER A 141 -7.90 -7.02 -1.64
CA SER A 141 -7.42 -5.87 -2.45
C SER A 141 -5.91 -5.63 -2.32
N VAL A 142 -5.33 -6.02 -1.20
CA VAL A 142 -3.91 -5.88 -0.86
C VAL A 142 -2.99 -6.69 -1.81
N THR A 143 -3.45 -7.86 -2.28
CA THR A 143 -2.69 -8.71 -3.23
C THR A 143 -2.64 -8.13 -4.65
N VAL A 144 -3.46 -7.12 -4.94
CA VAL A 144 -3.44 -6.41 -6.23
C VAL A 144 -2.14 -5.64 -6.40
N VAL A 145 -1.52 -5.16 -5.32
CA VAL A 145 -0.27 -4.38 -5.37
C VAL A 145 0.90 -5.19 -5.95
N PRO A 146 1.28 -6.37 -5.41
CA PRO A 146 2.35 -7.17 -6.00
C PRO A 146 2.02 -7.63 -7.43
N PHE A 147 0.75 -7.93 -7.72
CA PHE A 147 0.31 -8.30 -9.06
C PHE A 147 0.50 -7.15 -10.07
N LEU A 148 -0.01 -5.96 -9.74
CA LEU A 148 0.12 -4.76 -10.58
C LEU A 148 1.58 -4.35 -10.76
N ALA A 149 2.37 -4.37 -9.68
CA ALA A 149 3.80 -4.05 -9.75
C ALA A 149 4.54 -5.01 -10.70
N GLY A 150 4.30 -6.31 -10.57
CA GLY A 150 4.84 -7.34 -11.46
C GLY A 150 4.41 -7.14 -12.91
N GLU A 151 3.12 -6.89 -13.14
CA GLU A 151 2.54 -6.67 -14.46
C GLU A 151 3.15 -5.45 -15.17
N VAL A 152 3.18 -4.31 -14.49
CA VAL A 152 3.70 -3.05 -15.03
C VAL A 152 5.20 -3.16 -15.33
N ALA A 153 5.98 -3.68 -14.39
CA ALA A 153 7.43 -3.85 -14.57
C ALA A 153 7.73 -4.78 -15.75
N ALA A 154 7.05 -5.93 -15.82
CA ALA A 154 7.22 -6.88 -16.91
C ALA A 154 6.79 -6.32 -18.26
N PHE A 155 5.63 -5.64 -18.31
CA PHE A 155 5.11 -5.03 -19.53
C PHE A 155 6.09 -3.99 -20.09
N ILE A 156 6.64 -3.12 -19.24
CA ILE A 156 7.61 -2.09 -19.65
C ILE A 156 8.92 -2.74 -20.12
N ALA A 157 9.48 -3.67 -19.33
CA ALA A 157 10.76 -4.29 -19.62
C ALA A 157 10.75 -5.05 -20.96
N VAL A 158 9.74 -5.91 -21.16
CA VAL A 158 9.59 -6.70 -22.39
C VAL A 158 9.23 -5.82 -23.60
N SER A 159 8.44 -4.76 -23.40
CA SER A 159 8.15 -3.80 -24.46
C SER A 159 9.40 -3.04 -24.92
N ILE A 160 10.29 -2.66 -24.01
CA ILE A 160 11.58 -2.04 -24.35
C ILE A 160 12.45 -3.03 -25.11
N ALA A 161 12.63 -4.24 -24.58
CA ALA A 161 13.47 -5.27 -25.17
C ALA A 161 13.02 -5.67 -26.59
N THR A 162 11.71 -5.70 -26.85
CA THR A 162 11.17 -6.14 -28.13
C THR A 162 10.98 -5.03 -29.17
N ARG A 163 10.80 -3.76 -28.74
CA ARG A 163 10.45 -2.64 -29.65
C ARG A 163 11.54 -1.59 -29.84
N ARG A 164 12.44 -1.37 -28.87
CA ARG A 164 13.46 -0.30 -28.92
C ARG A 164 14.82 -0.85 -29.37
N ARG A 165 15.67 0.01 -29.94
CA ARG A 165 17.06 -0.33 -30.32
C ARG A 165 18.05 -0.30 -29.13
N ARG A 166 17.72 0.42 -28.04
CA ARG A 166 18.53 0.50 -26.82
C ARG A 166 17.97 -0.48 -25.77
N THR A 167 18.50 -1.69 -25.73
CA THR A 167 18.06 -2.78 -24.83
C THR A 167 18.66 -2.70 -23.42
N THR A 168 19.70 -1.88 -23.22
CA THR A 168 20.36 -1.68 -21.91
C THR A 168 19.40 -1.14 -20.83
N VAL A 169 18.44 -0.30 -21.21
CA VAL A 169 17.46 0.31 -20.30
C VAL A 169 16.41 -0.70 -19.79
N ALA A 170 16.27 -1.86 -20.43
CA ALA A 170 15.26 -2.86 -20.05
C ALA A 170 15.51 -3.51 -18.68
N VAL A 171 16.69 -3.32 -18.08
CA VAL A 171 17.02 -3.84 -16.74
C VAL A 171 16.42 -2.98 -15.61
N LEU A 172 16.07 -1.71 -15.88
CA LEU A 172 15.58 -0.80 -14.85
C LEU A 172 14.24 -1.24 -14.23
N PRO A 173 13.21 -1.67 -15.00
CA PRO A 173 11.94 -2.08 -14.38
C PRO A 173 12.05 -3.31 -13.44
N PRO A 174 12.80 -4.39 -13.78
CA PRO A 174 13.05 -5.47 -12.83
C PRO A 174 13.76 -5.01 -11.55
N LEU A 175 14.77 -4.12 -11.65
CA LEU A 175 15.45 -3.58 -10.46
C LEU A 175 14.51 -2.74 -9.59
N ALA A 176 13.66 -1.92 -10.22
CA ALA A 176 12.63 -1.15 -9.51
C ALA A 176 11.60 -2.07 -8.83
N LEU A 177 11.19 -3.17 -9.48
CA LEU A 177 10.29 -4.17 -8.91
C LEU A 177 10.89 -4.83 -7.66
N GLY A 178 12.17 -5.20 -7.74
CA GLY A 178 12.91 -5.79 -6.62
C GLY A 178 13.07 -4.81 -5.46
N LEU A 179 13.44 -3.56 -5.73
CA LEU A 179 13.54 -2.51 -4.72
C LEU A 179 12.20 -2.26 -4.04
N ALA A 180 11.11 -2.14 -4.80
CA ALA A 180 9.77 -1.97 -4.24
C ALA A 180 9.37 -3.18 -3.38
N GLY A 181 9.64 -4.41 -3.82
CA GLY A 181 9.40 -5.60 -3.00
C GLY A 181 10.22 -5.64 -1.71
N ILE A 182 11.43 -5.09 -1.72
CA ILE A 182 12.25 -4.94 -0.51
C ILE A 182 11.63 -3.89 0.43
N LEU A 183 11.23 -2.74 -0.09
CA LEU A 183 10.67 -1.65 0.71
C LEU A 183 9.31 -2.01 1.35
N TRP A 184 8.49 -2.80 0.67
CA TRP A 184 7.22 -3.31 1.21
C TRP A 184 7.37 -4.59 2.04
N GLY A 185 8.56 -5.21 2.05
CA GLY A 185 8.86 -6.51 2.67
C GLY A 185 8.65 -6.59 4.19
N SER A 186 8.84 -7.79 4.75
CA SER A 186 8.93 -8.03 6.19
C SER A 186 10.34 -7.73 6.74
N GLN A 187 10.41 -7.44 8.05
CA GLN A 187 11.67 -7.31 8.80
C GLN A 187 12.46 -8.64 8.78
N HIS A 188 11.77 -9.75 9.06
CA HIS A 188 12.31 -11.11 8.98
C HIS A 188 12.19 -11.67 7.57
N ALA A 189 13.27 -11.60 6.79
CA ALA A 189 13.31 -12.10 5.41
C ALA A 189 14.53 -13.01 5.18
N PRO A 190 14.48 -14.29 5.61
CA PRO A 190 15.63 -15.21 5.58
C PRO A 190 16.15 -15.47 4.15
N PHE A 191 15.27 -15.32 3.15
CA PHE A 191 15.62 -15.46 1.74
C PHE A 191 16.00 -14.14 1.04
N ALA A 192 16.01 -13.00 1.73
CA ALA A 192 16.31 -11.70 1.11
C ALA A 192 17.69 -11.68 0.45
N LEU A 193 18.70 -12.21 1.15
CA LEU A 193 20.07 -12.23 0.67
C LEU A 193 20.26 -13.15 -0.56
N PRO A 194 19.84 -14.43 -0.57
CA PRO A 194 19.96 -15.26 -1.78
C PRO A 194 19.14 -14.71 -2.96
N ILE A 195 17.98 -14.10 -2.72
CA ILE A 195 17.20 -13.42 -3.77
C ILE A 195 17.97 -12.21 -4.33
N GLY A 196 18.53 -11.37 -3.46
CA GLY A 196 19.33 -10.21 -3.87
C GLY A 196 20.53 -10.60 -4.72
N VAL A 197 21.25 -11.64 -4.33
CA VAL A 197 22.39 -12.20 -5.10
C VAL A 197 21.93 -12.71 -6.46
N ALA A 198 20.82 -13.45 -6.52
CA ALA A 198 20.27 -13.96 -7.78
C ALA A 198 19.89 -12.82 -8.73
N VAL A 199 19.22 -11.77 -8.23
CA VAL A 199 18.86 -10.58 -9.00
C VAL A 199 20.11 -9.85 -9.50
N ALA A 200 21.12 -9.67 -8.65
CA ALA A 200 22.38 -9.02 -9.02
C ALA A 200 23.13 -9.78 -10.13
N VAL A 201 23.25 -11.11 -10.00
CA VAL A 201 23.86 -11.98 -11.01
C VAL A 201 23.11 -11.89 -12.34
N LEU A 202 21.78 -12.03 -12.33
CA LEU A 202 20.96 -11.96 -13.54
C LEU A 202 21.04 -10.58 -14.22
N ALA A 203 21.05 -9.49 -13.44
CA ALA A 203 21.21 -8.13 -13.94
C ALA A 203 22.61 -7.90 -14.55
N LEU A 204 23.66 -8.45 -13.93
CA LEU A 204 25.02 -8.37 -14.44
C LEU A 204 25.16 -9.13 -15.77
N VAL A 205 24.66 -10.38 -15.83
CA VAL A 205 24.64 -11.17 -17.08
C VAL A 205 23.89 -10.41 -18.18
N TRP A 206 22.76 -9.78 -17.85
CA TRP A 206 22.02 -8.94 -18.78
C TRP A 206 22.85 -7.74 -19.28
N ALA A 207 23.48 -6.99 -18.39
CA ALA A 207 24.28 -5.81 -18.72
C ALA A 207 25.44 -6.16 -19.65
N VAL A 208 26.15 -7.24 -19.35
CA VAL A 208 27.24 -7.77 -20.17
C VAL A 208 26.75 -8.12 -21.59
N LEU A 209 25.65 -8.88 -21.70
CA LEU A 209 25.09 -9.26 -22.99
C LEU A 209 24.59 -8.03 -23.77
N ALA A 210 24.09 -7.01 -23.09
CA ALA A 210 23.62 -5.76 -23.70
C ALA A 210 24.79 -4.90 -24.22
N VAL A 211 25.89 -4.78 -23.46
CA VAL A 211 27.11 -4.05 -23.87
C VAL A 211 27.81 -4.76 -25.03
N ALA A 212 27.94 -6.09 -24.97
CA ALA A 212 28.50 -6.89 -26.07
C ALA A 212 27.74 -6.69 -27.38
N ARG A 213 26.41 -6.44 -27.31
CA ARG A 213 25.57 -6.12 -28.46
C ARG A 213 25.73 -4.70 -28.97
N ALA A 214 25.78 -3.71 -28.07
CA ALA A 214 26.01 -2.32 -28.46
C ALA A 214 27.31 -2.18 -29.26
N ARG A 215 28.38 -2.88 -28.84
CA ARG A 215 29.67 -2.93 -29.54
C ARG A 215 29.57 -3.61 -30.91
N LYS A 216 28.86 -4.75 -31.02
CA LYS A 216 28.64 -5.43 -32.32
C LYS A 216 27.76 -4.62 -33.29
N GLY A 217 26.89 -3.75 -32.79
CA GLY A 217 26.05 -2.86 -33.60
C GLY A 217 26.80 -1.66 -34.19
N LEU A 218 27.88 -1.23 -33.55
CA LEU A 218 28.76 -0.14 -34.00
C LEU A 218 29.82 -0.61 -35.02
N GLY A 219 30.19 -1.90 -35.01
CA GLY A 219 31.20 -2.48 -35.91
C GLY A 219 30.78 -2.72 -37.37
N ALA A 220 29.87 -1.91 -37.92
CA ALA A 220 29.44 -1.97 -39.32
C ALA A 220 29.86 -0.73 -40.16
N SER A 221 30.57 0.22 -39.56
CA SER A 221 31.31 1.27 -40.26
C SER A 221 32.81 0.97 -40.20
N ASP A 222 33.46 0.98 -41.35
CA ASP A 222 34.82 0.51 -41.65
C ASP A 222 35.96 1.18 -40.85
N LEU A 223 36.07 0.89 -39.55
CA LEU A 223 37.29 1.19 -38.78
C LEU A 223 37.90 -0.11 -38.25
N ARG A 224 38.95 -0.54 -38.96
CA ARG A 224 39.89 -1.59 -38.56
C ARG A 224 40.69 -1.11 -37.35
N ILE A 225 40.11 -1.23 -36.15
CA ILE A 225 40.86 -1.19 -34.89
C ILE A 225 41.25 -2.63 -34.57
N GLY A 226 42.52 -2.83 -34.24
CA GLY A 226 43.24 -4.11 -34.22
C GLY A 226 42.59 -5.28 -33.48
N GLU A 227 42.95 -6.48 -33.92
CA GLU A 227 42.48 -7.78 -33.44
C GLU A 227 42.69 -8.06 -31.94
N SER A 228 43.45 -7.23 -31.23
CA SER A 228 43.82 -7.42 -29.82
C SER A 228 42.75 -7.01 -28.80
N VAL A 229 41.66 -6.32 -29.20
CA VAL A 229 40.59 -5.89 -28.26
C VAL A 229 39.32 -6.76 -28.38
N ARG A 230 39.37 -7.86 -29.14
CA ARG A 230 38.18 -8.61 -29.58
C ARG A 230 37.82 -9.87 -28.76
N ARG A 231 38.31 -9.99 -27.52
CA ARG A 231 37.74 -10.89 -26.51
C ARG A 231 37.37 -10.07 -25.29
N VAL A 232 36.09 -9.76 -25.16
CA VAL A 232 35.53 -9.69 -23.81
C VAL A 232 35.60 -11.13 -23.32
N ASP A 233 36.60 -11.45 -22.49
CA ASP A 233 36.78 -12.80 -21.98
C ASP A 233 35.52 -13.22 -21.24
N THR A 234 34.76 -14.13 -21.86
CA THR A 234 33.64 -14.81 -21.24
C THR A 234 34.05 -15.47 -19.93
N ALA A 235 35.34 -15.83 -19.80
CA ALA A 235 35.96 -16.28 -18.56
C ALA A 235 35.98 -15.23 -17.44
N GLY A 236 36.24 -13.95 -17.75
CA GLY A 236 36.25 -12.87 -16.75
C GLY A 236 34.84 -12.53 -16.24
N ILE A 237 33.82 -12.61 -17.10
CA ILE A 237 32.41 -12.45 -16.71
C ILE A 237 31.95 -13.63 -15.86
N LEU A 238 32.29 -14.85 -16.27
CA LEU A 238 31.98 -16.06 -15.50
C LEU A 238 32.67 -16.02 -14.13
N GLY A 239 33.92 -15.56 -14.07
CA GLY A 239 34.67 -15.35 -12.84
C GLY A 239 34.00 -14.33 -11.91
N LEU A 240 33.55 -13.18 -12.43
CA LEU A 240 32.86 -12.16 -11.63
C LEU A 240 31.49 -12.65 -11.12
N VAL A 241 30.74 -13.40 -11.94
CA VAL A 241 29.47 -14.02 -11.54
C VAL A 241 29.69 -15.06 -10.44
N VAL A 242 30.69 -15.92 -10.60
CA VAL A 242 31.05 -16.94 -9.59
C VAL A 242 31.54 -16.27 -8.30
N LEU A 243 32.35 -15.20 -8.40
CA LEU A 243 32.82 -14.44 -7.24
C LEU A 243 31.65 -13.79 -6.48
N LEU A 244 30.71 -13.14 -7.17
CA LEU A 244 29.52 -12.55 -6.55
C LEU A 244 28.61 -13.61 -5.92
N ALA A 245 28.46 -14.77 -6.58
CA ALA A 245 27.70 -15.89 -6.03
C ALA A 245 28.35 -16.49 -4.77
N LEU A 246 29.69 -16.65 -4.77
CA LEU A 246 30.46 -17.14 -3.62
C LEU A 246 30.45 -16.12 -2.47
N SER A 247 30.56 -14.83 -2.78
CA SER A 247 30.49 -13.73 -1.79
C SER A 247 29.11 -13.66 -1.15
N GLY A 248 28.05 -13.84 -1.95
CA GLY A 248 26.68 -13.96 -1.47
C GLY A 248 26.47 -15.19 -0.58
N GLY A 249 27.01 -16.34 -0.97
CA GLY A 249 26.96 -17.56 -0.15
C GLY A 249 27.69 -17.41 1.19
N ALA A 250 28.85 -16.76 1.19
CA ALA A 250 29.60 -16.46 2.41
C ALA A 250 28.85 -15.47 3.33
N ALA A 251 28.27 -14.40 2.77
CA ALA A 251 27.45 -13.46 3.52
C ALA A 251 26.19 -14.12 4.11
N TRP A 252 25.59 -15.07 3.40
CA TRP A 252 24.47 -15.88 3.91
C TRP A 252 24.90 -16.75 5.09
N ALA A 253 26.02 -17.45 4.98
CA ALA A 253 26.55 -18.29 6.05
C ALA A 253 26.91 -17.48 7.30
N VAL A 254 27.46 -16.27 7.13
CA VAL A 254 27.76 -15.35 8.24
C VAL A 254 26.49 -14.81 8.88
N HIS A 255 25.45 -14.48 8.09
CA HIS A 255 24.17 -14.00 8.62
C HIS A 255 23.46 -15.04 9.49
N GLN A 256 23.56 -16.33 9.15
CA GLN A 256 22.97 -17.42 9.94
C GLN A 256 23.61 -17.60 11.32
N VAL A 257 24.81 -17.06 11.54
CA VAL A 257 25.60 -17.25 12.77
C VAL A 257 25.75 -15.94 13.57
N THR A 258 25.32 -14.80 13.02
CA THR A 258 25.37 -13.51 13.72
C THR A 258 24.02 -13.16 14.35
N PRO A 259 23.97 -12.81 15.66
CA PRO A 259 22.75 -12.36 16.32
C PRO A 259 22.15 -11.12 15.60
N SER A 260 20.85 -11.18 15.34
CA SER A 260 20.04 -10.20 14.60
C SER A 260 20.00 -8.82 15.27
N GLY A 261 20.93 -7.93 14.93
CA GLY A 261 20.91 -6.51 15.31
C GLY A 261 20.73 -5.52 14.14
N LEU A 262 20.60 -6.00 12.89
CA LEU A 262 20.43 -5.11 11.74
C LEU A 262 18.95 -4.84 11.49
N HIS A 263 18.48 -3.70 11.96
CA HIS A 263 17.13 -3.20 11.67
C HIS A 263 17.02 -2.86 10.18
N ARG A 264 16.14 -3.55 9.45
CA ARG A 264 15.89 -3.28 8.03
C ARG A 264 14.86 -2.17 7.92
N THR A 265 15.15 -1.10 7.18
CA THR A 265 14.14 -0.07 6.92
C THR A 265 13.08 -0.58 5.95
N VAL A 266 11.83 -0.62 6.38
CA VAL A 266 10.66 -0.91 5.52
C VAL A 266 9.67 0.25 5.59
N LEU A 267 8.92 0.49 4.51
CA LEU A 267 8.05 1.68 4.42
C LEU A 267 6.99 1.72 5.54
N ARG A 268 6.53 0.55 6.00
CA ARG A 268 5.54 0.39 7.07
C ARG A 268 5.99 0.93 8.43
N ASP A 269 7.28 1.04 8.69
CA ASP A 269 7.80 1.57 9.97
C ASP A 269 7.51 3.09 10.11
N HIS A 270 7.10 3.75 9.03
CA HIS A 270 6.85 5.18 8.96
C HIS A 270 5.37 5.54 8.77
N PHE A 271 4.45 4.57 8.86
CA PHE A 271 3.01 4.81 8.77
C PHE A 271 2.33 4.47 10.10
N GLU A 272 1.71 5.47 10.71
CA GLU A 272 0.85 5.29 11.89
C GLU A 272 -0.51 4.73 11.45
N PRO A 273 -0.97 3.60 12.02
CA PRO A 273 -2.31 3.06 11.76
C PRO A 273 -3.40 4.02 12.23
N PRO A 274 -4.58 4.03 11.58
CA PRO A 274 -5.66 4.99 11.82
C PRO A 274 -6.47 4.74 13.12
N LEU A 275 -5.98 3.94 14.05
CA LEU A 275 -6.75 3.60 15.25
C LEU A 275 -6.49 4.64 16.36
N ASP A 276 -7.49 5.47 16.65
CA ASP A 276 -7.46 6.33 17.83
C ASP A 276 -7.99 5.54 19.04
N LEU A 277 -7.11 5.26 20.01
CA LEU A 277 -7.49 4.55 21.22
C LEU A 277 -8.46 5.34 22.11
N ARG A 278 -8.57 6.66 21.92
CA ARG A 278 -9.48 7.51 22.70
C ARG A 278 -10.95 7.25 22.40
N GLU A 279 -11.26 6.65 21.24
CA GLU A 279 -12.61 6.24 20.89
C GLU A 279 -13.05 4.99 21.65
N TYR A 280 -12.12 4.24 22.25
CA TYR A 280 -12.40 3.02 22.99
C TYR A 280 -12.28 3.27 24.49
N THR A 281 -13.31 2.89 25.23
CA THR A 281 -13.29 3.05 26.69
C THR A 281 -12.28 2.08 27.32
N SER A 282 -11.50 2.58 28.29
CA SER A 282 -10.62 1.72 29.08
C SER A 282 -11.45 0.66 29.82
N PRO A 283 -11.07 -0.63 29.76
CA PRO A 283 -11.81 -1.68 30.44
C PRO A 283 -11.77 -1.51 31.97
N ALA A 284 -10.80 -0.78 32.52
CA ALA A 284 -10.76 -0.43 33.94
C ALA A 284 -11.98 0.38 34.41
N VAL A 285 -12.64 1.13 33.51
CA VAL A 285 -13.87 1.88 33.85
C VAL A 285 -15.04 0.93 34.16
N HIS A 286 -15.04 -0.26 33.56
CA HIS A 286 -16.14 -1.22 33.66
C HIS A 286 -15.99 -2.19 34.83
N PHE A 287 -14.84 -2.19 35.51
CA PHE A 287 -14.53 -3.13 36.59
C PHE A 287 -15.63 -3.20 37.64
N ARG A 288 -16.02 -2.05 38.21
CA ARG A 288 -17.07 -2.03 39.24
C ARG A 288 -18.43 -2.50 38.73
N SER A 289 -18.78 -2.22 37.47
CA SER A 289 -20.07 -2.69 36.91
C SER A 289 -20.13 -4.22 36.81
N TRP A 290 -18.99 -4.88 36.55
CA TRP A 290 -18.91 -6.33 36.54
C TRP A 290 -19.02 -6.92 37.95
N HIS A 291 -18.41 -6.27 38.96
CA HIS A 291 -18.48 -6.68 40.37
C HIS A 291 -19.76 -6.28 41.11
N THR A 292 -20.67 -5.54 40.49
CA THR A 292 -21.95 -5.14 41.12
C THR A 292 -23.15 -5.70 40.37
N ASP A 293 -23.27 -5.43 39.07
CA ASP A 293 -24.41 -5.84 38.25
C ASP A 293 -24.18 -7.19 37.53
N GLY A 294 -22.92 -7.62 37.45
CA GLY A 294 -22.44 -8.78 36.69
C GLY A 294 -21.95 -9.96 37.53
N VAL A 295 -22.02 -9.88 38.86
CA VAL A 295 -21.43 -10.86 39.78
C VAL A 295 -21.83 -12.30 39.43
N ASP A 296 -23.12 -12.55 39.30
CA ASP A 296 -23.66 -13.89 39.02
C ASP A 296 -23.82 -14.19 37.52
N LYS A 297 -23.42 -13.27 36.64
CA LYS A 297 -23.60 -13.41 35.19
C LYS A 297 -22.36 -14.00 34.56
N THR A 298 -22.50 -15.14 33.89
CA THR A 298 -21.42 -15.70 33.06
C THR A 298 -21.13 -14.75 31.90
N LEU A 299 -19.96 -14.12 31.93
CA LEU A 299 -19.49 -13.21 30.88
C LEU A 299 -18.86 -14.00 29.73
N LEU A 300 -18.01 -14.98 30.08
CA LEU A 300 -17.25 -15.81 29.13
C LEU A 300 -17.30 -17.27 29.52
N ARG A 301 -17.23 -18.16 28.52
CA ARG A 301 -16.95 -19.58 28.71
C ARG A 301 -15.62 -19.90 28.03
N VAL A 302 -14.65 -20.39 28.80
CA VAL A 302 -13.29 -20.67 28.32
C VAL A 302 -13.00 -22.15 28.41
N ALA A 303 -12.73 -22.78 27.27
CA ALA A 303 -12.32 -24.17 27.14
C ALA A 303 -10.79 -24.32 27.15
N ASP A 304 -10.34 -25.49 27.61
CA ASP A 304 -8.93 -25.91 27.68
C ASP A 304 -8.02 -25.01 28.54
N LEU A 305 -8.59 -24.35 29.55
CA LEU A 305 -7.85 -23.47 30.45
C LEU A 305 -6.98 -24.29 31.43
N PRO A 306 -5.65 -24.10 31.46
CA PRO A 306 -4.79 -24.73 32.46
C PRO A 306 -5.09 -24.22 33.86
N GLN A 307 -4.84 -25.06 34.87
CA GLN A 307 -5.03 -24.67 36.27
C GLN A 307 -4.16 -23.46 36.64
N GLY A 308 -4.78 -22.43 37.21
CA GLY A 308 -4.11 -21.21 37.65
C GLY A 308 -3.72 -20.24 36.54
N ALA A 309 -4.13 -20.49 35.29
CA ALA A 309 -3.91 -19.57 34.19
C ALA A 309 -4.86 -18.36 34.27
N ARG A 310 -4.34 -17.17 33.93
CA ARG A 310 -5.12 -15.93 33.83
C ARG A 310 -5.57 -15.71 32.39
N VAL A 311 -6.78 -15.19 32.21
CA VAL A 311 -7.27 -14.73 30.90
C VAL A 311 -7.12 -13.22 30.88
N ARG A 312 -6.31 -12.69 29.97
CA ARG A 312 -6.00 -11.25 29.92
C ARG A 312 -6.97 -10.51 29.01
N LEU A 313 -7.46 -9.35 29.45
CA LEU A 313 -8.30 -8.47 28.62
C LEU A 313 -7.47 -7.32 28.04
N ALA A 314 -6.80 -6.54 28.89
CA ALA A 314 -5.96 -5.42 28.46
C ALA A 314 -4.82 -5.12 29.44
N THR A 315 -3.77 -4.48 28.93
CA THR A 315 -2.62 -3.98 29.67
C THR A 315 -2.61 -2.46 29.61
N LEU A 316 -2.66 -1.80 30.77
CA LEU A 316 -2.81 -0.37 30.96
C LEU A 316 -1.52 0.18 31.57
N ASP A 317 -0.93 1.18 30.94
CA ASP A 317 0.43 1.61 31.25
C ASP A 317 0.60 3.11 31.45
N ALA A 318 -0.47 3.90 31.28
CA ALA A 318 -0.47 5.32 31.62
C ALA A 318 -1.64 5.68 32.54
N TYR A 319 -1.39 6.58 33.48
CA TYR A 319 -2.39 7.13 34.38
C TYR A 319 -2.54 8.64 34.18
N ASP A 320 -3.78 9.11 34.01
CA ASP A 320 -4.09 10.52 33.70
C ASP A 320 -4.60 11.35 34.89
N GLY A 321 -4.67 10.75 36.09
CA GLY A 321 -5.31 11.34 37.26
C GLY A 321 -6.74 10.89 37.50
N THR A 322 -7.36 10.26 36.50
CA THR A 322 -8.74 9.78 36.57
C THR A 322 -8.81 8.28 36.39
N VAL A 323 -8.08 7.73 35.41
CA VAL A 323 -8.13 6.32 35.05
C VAL A 323 -6.77 5.83 34.51
N PHE A 324 -6.55 4.52 34.63
CA PHE A 324 -5.48 3.81 33.93
C PHE A 324 -5.95 3.49 32.50
N GLN A 325 -5.11 3.79 31.51
CA GLN A 325 -5.40 3.62 30.10
C GLN A 325 -4.17 3.15 29.33
N ILE A 326 -4.36 2.83 28.05
CA ILE A 326 -3.26 2.49 27.14
C ILE A 326 -2.84 3.75 26.40
N GLU A 327 -1.59 4.20 26.58
CA GLU A 327 -1.12 5.39 25.89
C GLU A 327 -0.69 5.06 24.45
N GLY A 328 -1.48 5.49 23.46
CA GLY A 328 -1.26 5.18 22.05
C GLY A 328 -0.06 5.87 21.39
N SER A 329 0.54 6.88 22.03
CA SER A 329 1.70 7.62 21.50
C SER A 329 3.04 6.92 21.74
N ALA A 330 3.08 5.93 22.64
CA ALA A 330 4.28 5.14 22.88
C ALA A 330 4.47 4.09 21.76
N PRO A 331 5.68 3.95 21.18
CA PRO A 331 5.94 2.95 20.12
C PRO A 331 5.62 1.50 20.53
N ALA A 332 5.68 1.20 21.84
CA ALA A 332 5.34 -0.11 22.40
C ALA A 332 3.82 -0.40 22.37
N ASN A 333 2.99 0.64 22.26
CA ASN A 333 1.54 0.58 22.36
C ASN A 333 0.82 0.98 21.07
N THR A 334 1.56 1.15 19.97
CA THR A 334 0.93 1.32 18.66
C THR A 334 0.14 0.05 18.33
N PHE A 335 -1.18 0.19 18.21
CA PHE A 335 -2.06 -0.90 17.81
C PHE A 335 -1.98 -1.09 16.30
N LEU A 336 -1.62 -2.30 15.90
CA LEU A 336 -1.46 -2.67 14.50
C LEU A 336 -2.59 -3.60 14.09
N HIS A 337 -3.13 -3.36 12.90
CA HIS A 337 -4.09 -4.28 12.30
C HIS A 337 -3.43 -5.63 12.02
N VAL A 338 -4.07 -6.71 12.44
CA VAL A 338 -3.55 -8.08 12.34
C VAL A 338 -4.59 -9.03 11.78
N GLY A 339 -4.13 -10.05 11.05
CA GLY A 339 -4.98 -11.20 10.71
C GLY A 339 -4.99 -12.23 11.85
N GLN A 340 -5.38 -13.47 11.51
CA GLN A 340 -5.48 -14.57 12.48
C GLN A 340 -4.16 -15.00 13.15
N ARG A 341 -3.00 -14.62 12.61
CA ARG A 341 -1.68 -14.87 13.21
C ARG A 341 -0.95 -13.55 13.38
N PHE A 342 -0.50 -13.28 14.60
CA PHE A 342 0.01 -11.97 15.00
C PHE A 342 1.52 -11.85 14.83
N THR A 343 2.26 -12.96 14.95
CA THR A 343 3.71 -13.00 14.76
C THR A 343 4.20 -14.41 14.42
N ASP A 344 5.24 -14.47 13.60
CA ASP A 344 6.03 -15.66 13.29
C ASP A 344 7.33 -15.76 14.12
N ASP A 345 7.57 -14.84 15.06
CA ASP A 345 8.80 -14.82 15.86
C ASP A 345 8.93 -16.12 16.67
N PRO A 346 10.08 -16.81 16.68
CA PRO A 346 10.23 -18.03 17.45
C PRO A 346 9.98 -17.76 18.95
N LEU A 347 9.32 -18.69 19.63
CA LEU A 347 9.20 -18.62 21.09
C LEU A 347 10.56 -18.86 21.73
N PRO A 348 10.85 -18.23 22.89
CA PRO A 348 11.98 -18.63 23.73
C PRO A 348 11.94 -20.13 24.06
N GLU A 349 13.10 -20.74 24.28
CA GLU A 349 13.19 -22.15 24.63
C GLU A 349 12.34 -22.47 25.88
N GLY A 350 11.49 -23.49 25.80
CA GLY A 350 10.63 -23.93 26.91
C GLY A 350 9.25 -23.25 27.01
N GLU A 351 8.95 -22.29 26.13
CA GLU A 351 7.60 -21.74 25.96
C GLU A 351 6.83 -22.47 24.85
N SER A 352 5.55 -22.75 25.08
CA SER A 352 4.65 -23.31 24.07
C SER A 352 3.31 -22.59 24.13
N PRO A 353 2.70 -22.25 22.99
CA PRO A 353 1.42 -21.59 22.98
C PRO A 353 0.35 -22.58 23.45
N THR A 354 -0.48 -22.13 24.38
CA THR A 354 -1.67 -22.87 24.80
C THR A 354 -2.84 -22.44 23.92
N ARG A 355 -3.63 -23.40 23.46
CA ARG A 355 -4.84 -23.14 22.69
C ARG A 355 -6.03 -23.11 23.64
N LEU A 356 -6.78 -22.01 23.63
CA LEU A 356 -8.00 -21.82 24.40
C LEU A 356 -9.17 -21.60 23.44
N GLY A 357 -10.33 -22.16 23.76
CA GLY A 357 -11.60 -21.81 23.10
C GLY A 357 -12.34 -20.80 23.95
N VAL A 358 -12.75 -19.66 23.40
CA VAL A 358 -13.51 -18.65 24.14
C VAL A 358 -14.85 -18.43 23.46
N GLU A 359 -15.92 -18.51 24.25
CA GLU A 359 -17.29 -18.18 23.87
C GLU A 359 -17.77 -16.97 24.69
N VAL A 360 -18.30 -15.98 24.00
CA VAL A 360 -18.86 -14.75 24.57
C VAL A 360 -20.32 -14.99 24.92
N VAL A 361 -20.63 -14.97 26.23
CA VAL A 361 -21.97 -15.27 26.74
C VAL A 361 -22.75 -13.98 27.01
N ASP A 362 -22.24 -13.13 27.90
CA ASP A 362 -22.86 -11.84 28.25
C ASP A 362 -21.86 -10.68 28.27
N TYR A 363 -20.61 -10.94 27.87
CA TYR A 363 -19.61 -9.89 27.68
C TYR A 363 -19.92 -9.04 26.43
N THR A 364 -19.87 -7.72 26.60
CA THR A 364 -19.94 -6.75 25.49
C THR A 364 -18.75 -5.80 25.60
N GLY A 365 -17.97 -5.68 24.53
CA GLY A 365 -16.82 -4.77 24.51
C GLY A 365 -15.88 -4.99 23.34
N SER A 366 -15.05 -3.98 23.06
CA SER A 366 -14.04 -4.03 22.00
C SER A 366 -12.76 -4.77 22.39
N TRP A 367 -12.52 -4.98 23.68
CA TRP A 367 -11.33 -5.68 24.16
C TRP A 367 -11.54 -7.18 24.03
N VAL A 368 -10.56 -7.90 23.49
CA VAL A 368 -10.69 -9.33 23.20
C VAL A 368 -9.95 -10.14 24.27
N PRO A 369 -10.67 -10.90 25.12
CA PRO A 369 -10.05 -11.77 26.12
C PRO A 369 -9.11 -12.81 25.47
N ALA A 370 -7.87 -12.85 25.93
CA ALA A 370 -6.84 -13.71 25.37
C ALA A 370 -5.85 -14.16 26.45
N GLY A 371 -4.57 -14.28 26.10
CA GLY A 371 -3.48 -14.58 27.03
C GLY A 371 -2.44 -13.48 27.08
N ALA A 372 -1.37 -13.72 27.82
CA ALA A 372 -0.31 -12.74 28.05
C ALA A 372 0.43 -12.31 26.78
N ARG A 373 0.66 -13.27 25.87
CA ARG A 373 1.25 -13.02 24.55
C ARG A 373 0.47 -13.78 23.49
N THR A 374 -0.45 -13.10 22.83
CA THR A 374 -1.31 -13.70 21.82
C THR A 374 -0.52 -13.93 20.52
N ARG A 375 -0.68 -15.12 19.94
CA ARG A 375 0.01 -15.51 18.70
C ARG A 375 -0.95 -15.78 17.57
N THR A 376 -2.07 -16.42 17.87
CA THR A 376 -3.12 -16.70 16.90
C THR A 376 -4.48 -16.40 17.50
N LEU A 377 -5.40 -15.92 16.67
CA LEU A 377 -6.80 -15.72 17.03
C LEU A 377 -7.67 -16.00 15.80
N GLU A 378 -8.54 -16.99 15.91
CA GLU A 378 -9.43 -17.40 14.83
C GLU A 378 -10.88 -17.36 15.30
N TYR A 379 -11.68 -16.44 14.75
CA TYR A 379 -13.11 -16.36 15.03
C TYR A 379 -13.87 -17.51 14.39
N THR A 380 -14.74 -18.14 15.18
CA THR A 380 -15.54 -19.31 14.78
C THR A 380 -17.05 -18.99 14.66
N SER A 381 -17.49 -17.80 15.10
CA SER A 381 -18.89 -17.37 15.03
C SER A 381 -19.34 -16.92 13.63
N ALA A 382 -20.64 -16.62 13.49
CA ALA A 382 -21.22 -16.13 12.24
C ALA A 382 -20.56 -14.83 11.72
N ARG A 383 -20.10 -13.95 12.64
CA ARG A 383 -19.46 -12.67 12.33
C ARG A 383 -17.94 -12.77 12.10
N ARG A 384 -17.41 -13.99 11.92
CA ARG A 384 -15.96 -14.25 11.84
C ARG A 384 -15.20 -13.36 10.86
N GLN A 385 -15.77 -13.05 9.69
CA GLN A 385 -15.10 -12.26 8.67
C GLN A 385 -15.01 -10.78 9.08
N GLN A 386 -16.12 -10.21 9.56
CA GLN A 386 -16.17 -8.82 10.04
C GLN A 386 -15.24 -8.62 11.24
N LEU A 387 -15.24 -9.54 12.20
CA LEU A 387 -14.38 -9.47 13.39
C LEU A 387 -12.89 -9.68 13.06
N ALA A 388 -12.57 -10.57 12.12
CA ALA A 388 -11.19 -10.76 11.65
C ALA A 388 -10.66 -9.52 10.90
N GLU A 389 -11.51 -8.85 10.13
CA GLU A 389 -11.17 -7.59 9.45
C GLU A 389 -11.05 -6.40 10.43
N ALA A 390 -11.63 -6.50 11.63
CA ALA A 390 -11.61 -5.46 12.65
C ALA A 390 -10.54 -5.69 13.75
N LEU A 391 -9.61 -6.62 13.59
CA LEU A 391 -8.70 -7.06 14.65
C LEU A 391 -7.38 -6.25 14.71
N TYR A 392 -7.05 -5.80 15.91
CA TYR A 392 -5.84 -5.03 16.24
C TYR A 392 -5.13 -5.63 17.45
N THR A 393 -3.81 -5.46 17.52
CA THR A 393 -3.02 -5.86 18.68
C THR A 393 -1.95 -4.82 19.00
N ALA A 394 -1.65 -4.66 20.29
CA ALA A 394 -0.49 -3.89 20.74
C ALA A 394 0.84 -4.50 20.25
N SER A 395 1.90 -3.70 20.14
CA SER A 395 3.20 -4.07 19.54
C SER A 395 3.84 -5.33 20.16
N GLY A 396 3.58 -5.62 21.44
CA GLY A 396 4.01 -6.82 22.17
C GLY A 396 3.02 -7.99 22.23
N ASN A 397 1.89 -7.91 21.52
CA ASN A 397 0.78 -8.87 21.56
C ASN A 397 0.17 -9.11 22.95
N SER A 398 0.29 -8.13 23.85
CA SER A 398 -0.20 -8.19 25.24
C SER A 398 -1.65 -7.77 25.41
N SER A 399 -2.24 -7.13 24.40
CA SER A 399 -3.63 -6.68 24.39
C SER A 399 -4.17 -6.74 22.99
N VAL A 400 -5.40 -7.22 22.87
CA VAL A 400 -6.08 -7.44 21.61
C VAL A 400 -7.37 -6.63 21.61
N LEU A 401 -7.60 -5.90 20.53
CA LEU A 401 -8.74 -5.03 20.35
C LEU A 401 -9.45 -5.38 19.05
N SER A 402 -10.77 -5.43 19.07
CA SER A 402 -11.61 -5.42 17.89
C SER A 402 -12.26 -4.06 17.73
N ALA A 403 -12.13 -3.45 16.55
CA ALA A 403 -12.78 -2.17 16.23
C ALA A 403 -14.31 -2.28 16.21
N ILE A 404 -14.85 -3.49 16.14
CA ILE A 404 -16.28 -3.78 16.30
C ILE A 404 -16.44 -4.52 17.64
N PRO A 405 -17.38 -4.12 18.52
CA PRO A 405 -17.55 -4.78 19.80
C PRO A 405 -17.96 -6.25 19.63
N LEU A 406 -17.43 -7.08 20.52
CA LEU A 406 -17.87 -8.46 20.71
C LEU A 406 -19.24 -8.44 21.37
N VAL A 407 -20.08 -9.37 20.95
CA VAL A 407 -21.44 -9.52 21.48
C VAL A 407 -21.72 -10.98 21.77
N LYS A 408 -22.82 -11.23 22.48
CA LYS A 408 -23.34 -12.56 22.78
C LYS A 408 -23.37 -13.46 21.54
N GLY A 409 -22.81 -14.66 21.68
CA GLY A 409 -22.74 -15.69 20.64
C GLY A 409 -21.50 -15.61 19.74
N ASP A 410 -20.63 -14.62 19.95
CA ASP A 410 -19.30 -14.68 19.35
C ASP A 410 -18.43 -15.74 20.01
N ALA A 411 -17.61 -16.40 19.20
CA ALA A 411 -16.71 -17.43 19.65
C ALA A 411 -15.43 -17.38 18.83
N TYR A 412 -14.32 -17.75 19.44
CA TYR A 412 -13.02 -17.79 18.80
C TYR A 412 -12.09 -18.79 19.49
N THR A 413 -11.07 -19.23 18.76
CA THR A 413 -9.95 -19.97 19.33
C THR A 413 -8.72 -19.09 19.36
N VAL A 414 -8.07 -19.02 20.51
CA VAL A 414 -6.88 -18.21 20.72
C VAL A 414 -5.70 -19.11 21.06
N GLY A 415 -4.56 -18.86 20.41
CA GLY A 415 -3.28 -19.47 20.73
C GLY A 415 -2.40 -18.43 21.38
N ALA A 416 -2.15 -18.56 22.68
CA ALA A 416 -1.39 -17.57 23.45
C ALA A 416 -0.42 -18.24 24.42
N VAL A 417 0.66 -17.54 24.74
CA VAL A 417 1.47 -17.88 25.92
C VAL A 417 0.76 -17.29 27.13
N LEU A 418 0.56 -18.10 28.15
CA LEU A 418 -0.10 -17.72 29.41
C LEU A 418 0.96 -17.35 30.45
N ASP A 419 0.61 -16.46 31.37
CA ASP A 419 1.50 -16.10 32.47
C ASP A 419 1.80 -17.33 33.35
N ARG A 420 3.08 -17.53 33.67
CA ARG A 420 3.53 -18.63 34.53
C ARG A 420 3.90 -18.08 35.89
N ALA A 421 3.50 -18.77 36.97
CA ALA A 421 3.94 -18.41 38.31
C ALA A 421 5.46 -18.60 38.42
N VAL A 422 6.17 -17.54 38.79
CA VAL A 422 7.62 -17.56 39.01
C VAL A 422 7.88 -17.51 40.51
N PRO A 423 8.65 -18.47 41.09
CA PRO A 423 8.93 -18.48 42.51
C PRO A 423 9.82 -17.31 42.93
N ASP A 424 9.58 -16.80 44.14
CA ASP A 424 10.32 -15.66 44.72
C ASP A 424 11.83 -15.85 44.74
N SER A 425 12.30 -17.08 44.94
CA SER A 425 13.74 -17.38 44.93
C SER A 425 14.39 -17.08 43.58
N VAL A 426 13.67 -17.29 42.48
CA VAL A 426 14.16 -16.96 41.13
C VAL A 426 14.08 -15.45 40.91
N LEU A 427 13.02 -14.79 41.34
CA LEU A 427 12.88 -13.33 41.17
C LEU A 427 13.91 -12.55 41.99
N ALA A 428 14.31 -13.06 43.15
CA ALA A 428 15.32 -12.43 44.01
C ALA A 428 16.72 -12.40 43.35
N ASP A 429 17.02 -13.37 42.48
CA ASP A 429 18.30 -13.46 41.78
C ASP A 429 18.35 -12.58 40.50
N HIS A 430 17.22 -11.98 40.12
CA HIS A 430 17.08 -11.19 38.89
C HIS A 430 16.83 -9.72 39.19
N THR A 431 17.43 -8.84 38.37
CA THR A 431 17.22 -7.40 38.48
C THR A 431 15.95 -6.96 37.75
N VAL A 432 15.31 -5.91 38.26
CA VAL A 432 14.20 -5.25 37.56
C VAL A 432 14.75 -4.61 36.28
N THR A 433 14.12 -4.88 35.15
CA THR A 433 14.50 -4.27 33.87
C THR A 433 14.13 -2.79 33.86
N ALA A 434 15.09 -1.92 33.59
CA ALA A 434 14.82 -0.50 33.39
C ALA A 434 14.10 -0.29 32.04
N LEU A 435 12.85 0.13 32.09
CA LEU A 435 12.03 0.50 30.93
C LEU A 435 11.51 1.92 31.11
N GLN A 436 11.52 2.69 30.03
CA GLN A 436 10.88 4.00 30.02
C GLN A 436 9.37 3.80 29.92
N MET A 437 8.66 4.05 31.01
CA MET A 437 7.20 4.05 31.03
C MET A 437 6.66 5.38 30.48
N PRO A 438 5.42 5.41 29.96
CA PRO A 438 4.75 6.67 29.67
C PRO A 438 4.58 7.53 30.93
N ALA A 439 4.43 8.83 30.76
CA ALA A 439 4.42 9.76 31.88
C ALA A 439 3.04 9.79 32.55
N ASP A 440 3.00 9.54 33.86
CA ASP A 440 1.78 9.70 34.64
C ASP A 440 1.49 11.19 34.91
N SER A 441 0.23 11.55 34.97
CA SER A 441 -0.21 12.91 35.32
C SER A 441 -1.18 12.91 36.50
N ASN A 442 -1.18 14.01 37.27
CA ASN A 442 -2.04 14.20 38.44
C ASN A 442 -1.97 13.07 39.48
N VAL A 443 -0.77 12.51 39.68
CA VAL A 443 -0.53 11.50 40.73
C VAL A 443 -0.50 12.20 42.11
N PRO A 444 -1.29 11.75 43.10
CA PRO A 444 -1.28 12.34 44.44
C PRO A 444 0.07 12.17 45.16
N ASP A 445 0.48 13.17 45.93
CA ASP A 445 1.71 13.09 46.73
C ASP A 445 1.67 11.97 47.79
N ALA A 446 0.47 11.63 48.28
CA ALA A 446 0.24 10.51 49.19
C ALA A 446 0.80 9.18 48.66
N VAL A 447 0.81 8.98 47.33
CA VAL A 447 1.40 7.78 46.70
C VAL A 447 2.88 7.66 47.05
N ARG A 448 3.65 8.74 46.84
CA ARG A 448 5.09 8.75 47.09
C ARG A 448 5.41 8.64 48.58
N THR A 449 4.67 9.36 49.42
CA THR A 449 4.83 9.29 50.88
C THR A 449 4.59 7.87 51.38
N ARG A 450 3.46 7.26 50.98
CA ARG A 450 3.10 5.92 51.42
C ARG A 450 4.02 4.84 50.84
N ALA A 451 4.50 5.00 49.61
CA ALA A 451 5.49 4.10 49.02
C ALA A 451 6.78 4.04 49.86
N ALA A 452 7.28 5.21 50.30
CA ALA A 452 8.49 5.30 51.12
C ALA A 452 8.30 4.69 52.52
N GLU A 453 7.13 4.90 53.14
CA GLU A 453 6.79 4.30 54.44
C GLU A 453 6.70 2.77 54.36
N LEU A 454 5.94 2.25 53.40
CA LEU A 454 5.69 0.81 53.28
C LEU A 454 6.93 0.01 52.84
N THR A 455 7.89 0.66 52.19
CA THR A 455 9.17 0.05 51.77
C THR A 455 10.33 0.37 52.69
N GLN A 456 10.09 0.98 53.85
CA GLN A 456 11.15 1.34 54.77
C GLN A 456 11.97 0.10 55.18
N GLY A 457 13.27 0.13 54.86
CA GLY A 457 14.21 -0.95 55.17
C GLY A 457 14.31 -2.07 54.12
N ALA A 458 13.54 -2.04 53.02
CA ALA A 458 13.66 -2.99 51.92
C ALA A 458 14.80 -2.61 50.94
N ALA A 459 15.51 -3.59 50.40
CA ALA A 459 16.49 -3.35 49.34
C ALA A 459 15.81 -2.95 48.02
N ALA A 460 16.51 -2.19 47.18
CA ALA A 460 15.97 -1.72 45.90
C ALA A 460 15.67 -2.90 44.94
N GLY A 461 14.56 -2.80 44.18
CA GLY A 461 14.17 -3.81 43.20
C GLY A 461 13.15 -4.82 43.73
N PHE A 462 13.44 -6.12 43.64
CA PHE A 462 12.49 -7.19 43.99
C PHE A 462 11.93 -7.08 45.43
N GLU A 463 12.79 -6.80 46.41
CA GLU A 463 12.37 -6.70 47.81
C GLU A 463 11.37 -5.57 48.03
N GLN A 464 11.57 -4.40 47.41
CA GLN A 464 10.59 -3.31 47.42
C GLN A 464 9.24 -3.73 46.81
N VAL A 465 9.26 -4.43 45.67
CA VAL A 465 8.03 -4.92 45.00
C VAL A 465 7.26 -5.85 45.92
N ARG A 466 7.93 -6.86 46.48
CA ARG A 466 7.28 -7.86 47.32
C ARG A 466 6.87 -7.29 48.68
N MET A 467 7.63 -6.34 49.23
CA MET A 467 7.27 -5.64 50.46
C MET A 467 5.99 -4.83 50.26
N LEU A 468 5.90 -4.01 49.21
CA LEU A 468 4.67 -3.24 48.92
C LEU A 468 3.46 -4.14 48.79
N GLN A 469 3.57 -5.19 47.97
CA GLN A 469 2.48 -6.14 47.79
C GLN A 469 2.04 -6.74 49.14
N ARG A 470 3.01 -7.22 49.94
CA ARG A 470 2.71 -7.85 51.22
C ARG A 470 2.06 -6.88 52.19
N GLN A 471 2.56 -5.64 52.30
CA GLN A 471 2.00 -4.65 53.21
C GLN A 471 0.57 -4.28 52.82
N LEU A 472 0.32 -4.01 51.53
CA LEU A 472 -1.02 -3.69 51.03
C LEU A 472 -2.00 -4.86 51.23
N HIS A 473 -1.57 -6.08 50.88
CA HIS A 473 -2.40 -7.27 50.99
C HIS A 473 -2.68 -7.68 52.45
N THR A 474 -1.76 -7.44 53.39
CA THR A 474 -1.91 -7.90 54.79
C THR A 474 -2.50 -6.85 55.72
N GLN A 475 -2.21 -5.56 55.51
CA GLN A 475 -2.72 -4.46 56.36
C GLN A 475 -4.02 -3.85 55.82
N GLY A 476 -4.37 -4.12 54.57
CA GLY A 476 -5.59 -3.63 53.94
C GLY A 476 -6.85 -4.38 54.36
N PHE A 477 -8.00 -3.87 53.94
CA PHE A 477 -9.30 -4.52 54.07
C PHE A 477 -10.03 -4.50 52.74
N TYR A 478 -10.64 -5.62 52.40
CA TYR A 478 -11.43 -5.76 51.19
C TYR A 478 -12.81 -5.12 51.34
N SER A 479 -13.23 -4.37 50.32
CA SER A 479 -14.59 -3.84 50.16
C SER A 479 -14.85 -3.49 48.69
N ASP A 480 -15.87 -4.10 48.11
CA ASP A 480 -16.42 -3.77 46.78
C ASP A 480 -17.29 -2.48 46.79
N GLY A 481 -17.42 -1.87 47.97
CA GLY A 481 -18.20 -0.67 48.24
C GLY A 481 -19.72 -0.87 48.28
N THR A 482 -20.23 -2.11 48.27
CA THR A 482 -21.65 -2.39 48.57
C THR A 482 -22.01 -2.09 50.02
N ASP A 483 -21.01 -2.15 50.91
CA ASP A 483 -21.06 -1.76 52.32
C ASP A 483 -20.98 -0.23 52.55
N GLY A 484 -20.72 0.55 51.50
CA GLY A 484 -20.51 2.00 51.56
C GLY A 484 -19.15 2.43 52.16
N LEU A 485 -18.23 1.50 52.41
CA LEU A 485 -16.91 1.77 52.99
C LEU A 485 -15.86 2.11 51.92
N SER A 486 -16.03 1.63 50.68
CA SER A 486 -15.15 1.97 49.54
C SER A 486 -15.86 2.74 48.43
N ARG A 487 -15.20 3.81 47.94
CA ARG A 487 -15.66 4.62 46.79
C ARG A 487 -15.17 3.97 45.48
N PRO A 488 -15.99 3.92 44.41
CA PRO A 488 -15.60 3.35 43.11
C PRO A 488 -14.29 3.88 42.55
N GLY A 489 -13.59 3.12 41.71
CA GLY A 489 -12.52 3.63 40.85
C GLY A 489 -11.32 4.28 41.56
N HIS A 490 -10.47 4.89 40.73
CA HIS A 490 -9.10 5.30 41.08
C HIS A 490 -8.76 6.72 40.65
N ARG A 491 -9.72 7.65 40.72
CA ARG A 491 -9.39 9.07 40.54
C ARG A 491 -8.39 9.52 41.60
N ALA A 492 -7.57 10.50 41.27
CA ALA A 492 -6.51 11.01 42.14
C ALA A 492 -7.02 11.38 43.54
N ASP A 493 -8.19 12.02 43.65
CA ASP A 493 -8.81 12.37 44.94
C ASP A 493 -9.20 11.13 45.77
N ARG A 494 -9.58 10.04 45.10
CA ARG A 494 -9.97 8.77 45.72
C ARG A 494 -8.75 8.00 46.19
N LEU A 495 -7.71 7.90 45.35
CA LEU A 495 -6.44 7.29 45.73
C LEU A 495 -5.78 8.05 46.88
N GLN A 496 -5.83 9.38 46.87
CA GLN A 496 -5.32 10.17 47.98
C GLN A 496 -6.06 9.82 49.28
N HIS A 497 -7.39 9.86 49.27
CA HIS A 497 -8.19 9.52 50.45
C HIS A 497 -7.94 8.09 50.94
N PHE A 498 -7.88 7.12 50.02
CA PHE A 498 -7.61 5.72 50.32
C PHE A 498 -6.25 5.53 51.02
N LEU A 499 -5.21 6.22 50.54
CA LEU A 499 -3.84 6.10 51.08
C LEU A 499 -3.62 6.86 52.38
N GLU A 500 -4.35 7.96 52.60
CA GLU A 500 -4.28 8.78 53.82
C GLU A 500 -5.21 8.27 54.94
N SER A 501 -6.09 7.30 54.65
CA SER A 501 -7.00 6.72 55.63
C SER A 501 -6.28 5.81 56.64
N ASP A 502 -6.76 5.81 57.89
CA ASP A 502 -6.21 4.95 58.96
C ASP A 502 -6.26 3.46 58.59
N ASN A 503 -7.34 3.06 57.90
CA ASN A 503 -7.49 1.74 57.31
C ASN A 503 -7.66 1.92 55.80
N MET A 504 -6.77 1.29 55.02
CA MET A 504 -6.96 1.16 53.58
C MET A 504 -8.11 0.17 53.37
N VAL A 505 -9.22 0.63 52.82
CA VAL A 505 -10.43 -0.18 52.56
C VAL A 505 -10.78 -0.03 51.08
N GLY A 506 -10.84 -1.13 50.34
CA GLY A 506 -11.13 -1.10 48.91
C GLY A 506 -11.02 -2.45 48.21
N ASP A 507 -11.10 -2.43 46.89
CA ASP A 507 -10.94 -3.59 46.00
C ASP A 507 -9.80 -3.31 45.00
N ASP A 508 -9.74 -4.08 43.91
CA ASP A 508 -8.70 -3.90 42.89
C ASP A 508 -8.70 -2.49 42.31
N ASP A 509 -9.85 -1.79 42.24
CA ASP A 509 -9.93 -0.41 41.74
C ASP A 509 -9.06 0.53 42.59
N GLN A 510 -8.78 0.24 43.87
CA GLN A 510 -7.89 1.09 44.68
C GLN A 510 -6.49 0.48 44.86
N TYR A 511 -6.41 -0.80 45.22
CA TYR A 511 -5.13 -1.43 45.58
C TYR A 511 -4.15 -1.55 44.41
N VAL A 512 -4.64 -1.93 43.22
CA VAL A 512 -3.80 -2.20 42.06
C VAL A 512 -3.25 -0.90 41.45
N PRO A 513 -4.08 0.13 41.16
CA PRO A 513 -3.61 1.47 40.80
C PRO A 513 -2.63 2.07 41.82
N ALA A 514 -2.93 1.95 43.13
CA ALA A 514 -2.06 2.47 44.17
C ALA A 514 -0.68 1.80 44.16
N MET A 515 -0.61 0.46 44.14
CA MET A 515 0.66 -0.27 44.08
C MET A 515 1.45 0.08 42.82
N ALA A 516 0.79 0.13 41.65
CA ALA A 516 1.46 0.47 40.39
C ALA A 516 2.12 1.86 40.45
N LEU A 517 1.40 2.88 40.93
CA LEU A 517 1.91 4.24 41.06
C LEU A 517 2.99 4.36 42.15
N MET A 518 2.87 3.62 43.26
CA MET A 518 3.90 3.56 44.30
C MET A 518 5.22 3.02 43.73
N LEU A 519 5.16 1.92 42.97
CA LEU A 519 6.34 1.36 42.31
C LEU A 519 7.01 2.36 41.36
N ARG A 520 6.20 3.05 40.53
CA ARG A 520 6.72 4.07 39.61
C ARG A 520 7.35 5.24 40.35
N SER A 521 6.80 5.64 41.50
CA SER A 521 7.39 6.69 42.35
C SER A 521 8.76 6.31 42.93
N LEU A 522 9.03 5.00 43.07
CA LEU A 522 10.32 4.43 43.47
C LEU A 522 11.26 4.17 42.28
N GLY A 523 10.85 4.50 41.05
CA GLY A 523 11.63 4.26 39.83
C GLY A 523 11.55 2.83 39.29
N ILE A 524 10.60 2.02 39.79
CA ILE A 524 10.36 0.64 39.32
C ILE A 524 9.30 0.67 38.21
N PRO A 525 9.62 0.24 36.97
CA PRO A 525 8.64 0.14 35.90
C PRO A 525 7.53 -0.85 36.28
N SER A 526 6.29 -0.43 36.15
CA SER A 526 5.11 -1.25 36.46
C SER A 526 3.98 -0.95 35.48
N ARG A 527 3.07 -1.89 35.27
CA ARG A 527 1.83 -1.66 34.49
C ARG A 527 0.67 -2.37 35.14
N VAL A 528 -0.54 -1.86 34.93
CA VAL A 528 -1.78 -2.47 35.40
C VAL A 528 -2.28 -3.41 34.31
N VAL A 529 -2.80 -4.56 34.69
CA VAL A 529 -3.43 -5.50 33.78
C VAL A 529 -4.82 -5.82 34.32
N ILE A 530 -5.80 -5.81 33.43
CA ILE A 530 -7.16 -6.24 33.73
C ILE A 530 -7.49 -7.50 32.93
N GLY A 531 -8.21 -8.41 33.54
CA GLY A 531 -8.63 -9.66 32.93
C GLY A 531 -9.52 -10.46 33.87
N PHE A 532 -9.45 -11.78 33.72
CA PHE A 532 -10.16 -12.73 34.55
C PHE A 532 -9.17 -13.63 35.27
N LEU A 533 -9.38 -13.78 36.58
CA LEU A 533 -8.67 -14.70 37.45
C LEU A 533 -9.63 -15.84 37.83
N PRO A 534 -9.51 -17.02 37.19
CA PRO A 534 -10.39 -18.14 37.50
C PRO A 534 -10.26 -18.58 38.97
N PRO A 535 -11.33 -19.17 39.55
CA PRO A 535 -11.29 -19.69 40.91
C PRO A 535 -10.17 -20.72 41.11
N THR A 536 -9.60 -20.75 42.31
CA THR A 536 -8.51 -21.66 42.66
C THR A 536 -8.87 -23.11 42.34
N GLY A 537 -8.08 -23.76 41.48
CA GLY A 537 -8.31 -25.15 41.06
C GLY A 537 -9.18 -25.33 39.82
N ALA A 538 -9.76 -24.26 39.26
CA ALA A 538 -10.49 -24.33 38.00
C ALA A 538 -9.55 -24.71 36.85
N ALA A 539 -9.97 -25.68 36.03
CA ALA A 539 -9.24 -26.16 34.87
C ALA A 539 -10.21 -26.76 33.84
N GLY A 540 -9.81 -26.79 32.57
CA GLY A 540 -10.63 -27.33 31.48
C GLY A 540 -11.63 -26.30 30.96
N THR A 541 -12.92 -26.64 30.97
CA THR A 541 -13.98 -25.68 30.59
C THR A 541 -14.48 -24.94 31.82
N VAL A 542 -14.26 -23.63 31.85
CA VAL A 542 -14.55 -22.75 32.99
C VAL A 542 -15.53 -21.67 32.52
N GLU A 543 -16.56 -21.43 33.32
CA GLU A 543 -17.43 -20.26 33.20
C GLU A 543 -16.82 -19.13 34.02
N LEU A 544 -16.56 -17.98 33.39
CA LEU A 544 -16.02 -16.80 34.04
C LEU A 544 -17.13 -15.76 34.16
N THR A 545 -17.35 -15.32 35.38
CA THR A 545 -18.39 -14.39 35.79
C THR A 545 -17.83 -12.99 36.04
N GLY A 546 -18.68 -12.03 36.42
CA GLY A 546 -18.22 -10.72 36.87
C GLY A 546 -17.35 -10.80 38.13
N ASP A 547 -17.61 -11.76 39.03
CA ASP A 547 -16.81 -11.96 40.26
C ASP A 547 -15.37 -12.42 40.00
N ASP A 548 -15.13 -13.00 38.83
CA ASP A 548 -13.82 -13.48 38.38
C ASP A 548 -13.00 -12.38 37.68
N VAL A 549 -13.57 -11.19 37.46
CA VAL A 549 -12.82 -10.05 36.92
C VAL A 549 -11.81 -9.60 37.97
N HIS A 550 -10.55 -9.46 37.57
CA HIS A 550 -9.46 -9.08 38.47
C HIS A 550 -8.51 -8.10 37.79
N MET A 551 -7.93 -7.18 38.56
CA MET A 551 -6.77 -6.41 38.14
C MET A 551 -5.51 -6.82 38.89
N TRP A 552 -4.35 -6.69 38.25
CA TRP A 552 -3.07 -6.94 38.90
C TRP A 552 -1.98 -6.03 38.36
N VAL A 553 -0.87 -5.95 39.08
CA VAL A 553 0.32 -5.20 38.65
C VAL A 553 1.30 -6.17 37.99
N GLU A 554 1.97 -5.74 36.93
CA GLU A 554 3.12 -6.45 36.38
C GLU A 554 4.39 -5.63 36.47
N VAL A 555 5.51 -6.29 36.78
CA VAL A 555 6.85 -5.71 36.86
C VAL A 555 7.81 -6.51 35.96
N PRO A 556 8.66 -5.86 35.15
CA PRO A 556 9.57 -6.55 34.24
C PRO A 556 10.88 -6.92 34.96
N PHE A 557 11.29 -8.19 34.84
CA PHE A 557 12.57 -8.71 35.35
C PHE A 557 13.46 -9.15 34.20
N ASP A 558 14.77 -8.87 34.32
CA ASP A 558 15.74 -9.22 33.28
C ASP A 558 15.76 -10.74 33.05
N GLY A 559 15.74 -11.18 31.79
CA GLY A 559 15.69 -12.59 31.41
C GLY A 559 14.38 -13.35 31.72
N ILE A 560 13.41 -12.75 32.42
CA ILE A 560 12.12 -13.39 32.76
C ILE A 560 10.96 -12.70 32.03
N GLY A 561 11.01 -11.37 31.89
CA GLY A 561 9.93 -10.56 31.34
C GLY A 561 8.97 -10.06 32.40
N TRP A 562 7.73 -9.78 32.02
CA TRP A 562 6.71 -9.23 32.91
C TRP A 562 6.14 -10.29 33.84
N VAL A 563 6.17 -10.01 35.16
CA VAL A 563 5.72 -10.94 36.20
C VAL A 563 4.56 -10.31 36.97
N PRO A 564 3.45 -11.03 37.23
CA PRO A 564 2.28 -10.51 37.93
C PRO A 564 2.45 -10.48 39.46
N PHE A 565 1.94 -9.43 40.08
CA PHE A 565 1.87 -9.18 41.52
C PHE A 565 0.48 -8.68 41.91
N ASP A 566 -0.04 -9.19 43.01
CA ASP A 566 -1.42 -8.94 43.44
C ASP A 566 -1.44 -8.28 44.83
N PRO A 567 -1.73 -6.96 44.93
CA PRO A 567 -1.79 -6.24 46.20
C PRO A 567 -3.12 -6.38 46.93
N THR A 568 -4.18 -6.88 46.29
CA THR A 568 -5.53 -6.83 46.87
C THR A 568 -5.65 -7.81 48.05
N PRO A 569 -6.16 -7.37 49.21
CA PRO A 569 -6.42 -8.25 50.34
C PRO A 569 -7.44 -9.36 50.00
N PRO A 570 -7.42 -10.50 50.73
CA PRO A 570 -8.42 -11.55 50.58
C PRO A 570 -9.84 -11.03 50.82
N LYS A 571 -10.83 -11.51 50.06
CA LYS A 571 -12.24 -11.06 50.15
C LYS A 571 -12.85 -11.24 51.55
N ASP A 572 -12.33 -12.16 52.36
CA ASP A 572 -12.77 -12.40 53.75
C ASP A 572 -12.17 -11.43 54.77
N GLN A 573 -11.12 -10.67 54.39
CA GLN A 573 -10.49 -9.65 55.22
C GLN A 573 -11.27 -8.33 55.17
N THR A 574 -12.49 -8.32 55.72
CA THR A 574 -13.37 -7.13 55.76
C THR A 574 -13.24 -6.36 57.07
N LEU A 575 -13.44 -5.04 57.01
CA LEU A 575 -13.46 -4.20 58.21
C LEU A 575 -14.75 -4.47 58.99
N ARG A 576 -14.69 -5.26 60.07
CA ARG A 576 -15.85 -5.52 60.93
C ARG A 576 -16.23 -4.25 61.70
N SER A 577 -17.22 -3.52 61.23
CA SER A 577 -17.82 -2.43 61.99
C SER A 577 -18.56 -3.01 63.22
N GLN A 578 -18.23 -2.52 64.41
CA GLN A 578 -19.14 -2.63 65.56
C GLN A 578 -20.31 -1.69 65.30
N VAL A 579 -21.29 -2.11 64.49
CA VAL A 579 -22.55 -1.39 64.38
C VAL A 579 -23.25 -1.54 65.73
N PRO A 580 -23.46 -0.46 66.53
CA PRO A 580 -24.35 -0.54 67.67
C PRO A 580 -25.74 -0.90 67.14
N GLU A 581 -26.40 -1.89 67.74
CA GLU A 581 -27.78 -2.23 67.39
C GLU A 581 -28.61 -0.95 67.21
N PRO A 582 -29.40 -0.82 66.12
CA PRO A 582 -30.23 0.34 65.93
C PRO A 582 -31.18 0.45 67.13
N LYS A 583 -31.02 1.52 67.94
CA LYS A 583 -31.94 1.81 69.02
C LYS A 583 -33.37 1.78 68.45
N PRO A 584 -34.31 1.07 69.11
CA PRO A 584 -35.68 1.00 68.62
C PRO A 584 -36.23 2.42 68.51
N ARG A 585 -36.55 2.84 67.27
CA ARG A 585 -37.29 4.09 67.05
C ARG A 585 -38.65 3.95 67.75
N PRO A 586 -39.02 4.84 68.68
CA PRO A 586 -40.39 4.85 69.18
C PRO A 586 -41.32 5.11 67.98
N ARG A 587 -42.37 4.29 67.87
CA ARG A 587 -43.40 4.44 66.83
C ARG A 587 -43.98 5.86 66.92
N PRO A 588 -44.14 6.60 65.82
CA PRO A 588 -44.90 7.84 65.85
C PRO A 588 -46.33 7.52 66.27
N GLU A 589 -46.85 8.25 67.25
CA GLU A 589 -48.28 8.20 67.55
C GLU A 589 -49.08 8.66 66.34
N VAL A 590 -50.15 7.91 66.08
CA VAL A 590 -51.03 8.05 64.93
C VAL A 590 -51.78 9.38 65.04
N LEU A 591 -51.54 10.30 64.09
CA LEU A 591 -52.50 11.35 63.77
C LEU A 591 -53.37 10.87 62.62
N GLN A 592 -54.68 11.01 62.79
CA GLN A 592 -55.68 10.64 61.78
C GLN A 592 -55.43 11.42 60.47
N PRO A 593 -55.63 10.80 59.30
CA PRO A 593 -55.47 11.49 58.03
C PRO A 593 -56.57 12.56 57.85
N PRO A 594 -56.24 13.77 57.38
CA PRO A 594 -57.24 14.68 56.83
C PRO A 594 -57.71 14.18 55.45
N GLU A 595 -58.94 14.58 55.09
CA GLU A 595 -59.63 14.20 53.86
C GLU A 595 -58.83 14.52 52.58
N PRO A 596 -59.02 13.75 51.49
CA PRO A 596 -58.29 13.94 50.25
C PRO A 596 -58.66 15.29 49.62
N PRO A 597 -57.70 16.08 49.12
CA PRO A 597 -58.00 17.18 48.21
C PRO A 597 -58.54 16.62 46.90
N GLU A 598 -59.59 17.25 46.35
CA GLU A 598 -60.11 16.98 45.01
C GLU A 598 -59.02 17.17 43.95
N ASP A 599 -58.98 16.25 42.99
CA ASP A 599 -58.08 16.29 41.83
C ASP A 599 -58.28 17.61 41.06
N PRO A 600 -57.21 18.41 40.85
CA PRO A 600 -57.25 19.47 39.86
C PRO A 600 -57.45 18.86 38.48
N ALA A 601 -58.41 19.43 37.74
CA ALA A 601 -58.74 19.06 36.37
C ALA A 601 -57.49 18.79 35.52
N GLU A 602 -57.49 17.63 34.84
CA GLU A 602 -56.62 17.32 33.70
C GLU A 602 -56.60 18.52 32.75
N ALA A 603 -55.47 19.24 32.75
CA ALA A 603 -55.09 19.99 31.57
C ALA A 603 -54.91 18.97 30.43
N PRO A 604 -55.31 19.29 29.19
CA PRO A 604 -55.13 18.37 28.10
C PRO A 604 -53.63 18.07 28.01
N THR A 605 -53.29 16.78 28.10
CA THR A 605 -52.05 16.27 27.57
C THR A 605 -51.96 16.83 26.15
N GLU A 606 -51.00 17.73 25.91
CA GLU A 606 -50.44 17.77 24.57
C GLU A 606 -49.96 16.34 24.34
N GLU A 607 -50.67 15.64 23.45
CA GLU A 607 -50.11 14.52 22.70
C GLU A 607 -48.84 15.08 22.06
N VAL A 608 -47.72 15.00 22.78
CA VAL A 608 -46.44 14.78 22.14
C VAL A 608 -46.62 13.40 21.54
N ASP A 609 -47.02 13.43 20.27
CA ASP A 609 -46.84 12.36 19.31
C ASP A 609 -45.41 11.83 19.55
N GLU A 610 -45.29 10.76 20.34
CA GLU A 610 -44.17 9.85 20.26
C GLU A 610 -44.27 9.23 18.87
N SER A 611 -43.86 10.02 17.87
CA SER A 611 -43.34 9.47 16.66
C SER A 611 -42.25 8.51 17.11
N GLU A 612 -42.54 7.22 16.99
CA GLU A 612 -41.58 6.16 16.78
C GLU A 612 -40.65 6.61 15.65
N ASP A 613 -39.65 7.42 15.99
CA ASP A 613 -38.39 7.47 15.28
C ASP A 613 -37.55 6.34 15.90
N ASP A 614 -38.01 5.11 15.66
CA ASP A 614 -37.13 3.98 15.37
C ASP A 614 -36.34 4.35 14.09
N LYS A 615 -35.47 5.34 14.23
CA LYS A 615 -34.33 5.50 13.33
C LYS A 615 -33.31 4.50 13.81
N ASP A 616 -33.57 3.27 13.38
CA ASP A 616 -32.57 2.37 12.83
C ASP A 616 -31.31 3.16 12.48
N ASP A 617 -30.33 3.17 13.39
CA ASP A 617 -29.02 3.80 13.17
C ASP A 617 -28.16 2.88 12.26
N SER A 618 -28.81 2.36 11.23
CA SER A 618 -28.25 1.72 10.05
C SER A 618 -27.92 2.75 8.96
N THR A 619 -27.86 4.05 9.30
CA THR A 619 -27.45 5.11 8.35
C THR A 619 -25.98 5.03 7.92
N THR A 620 -25.23 4.06 8.46
CA THR A 620 -23.94 3.61 7.91
C THR A 620 -24.09 2.78 6.61
N ASP A 621 -25.27 2.30 6.21
CA ASP A 621 -25.37 1.31 5.11
C ASP A 621 -25.97 1.80 3.77
N GLN A 622 -26.52 3.02 3.66
CA GLN A 622 -27.03 3.49 2.36
C GLN A 622 -26.01 4.31 1.53
N ARG A 623 -25.05 4.97 2.19
CA ARG A 623 -23.96 5.70 1.50
C ARG A 623 -22.74 4.83 1.22
N TRP A 624 -22.54 3.76 1.99
CA TRP A 624 -21.47 2.80 1.77
C TRP A 624 -21.43 2.25 0.33
N PRO A 625 -22.53 1.76 -0.28
CA PRO A 625 -22.51 1.32 -1.67
C PRO A 625 -22.19 2.47 -2.66
N LEU A 626 -22.58 3.71 -2.36
CA LEU A 626 -22.26 4.88 -3.18
C LEU A 626 -20.77 5.24 -3.10
N ILE A 627 -20.19 5.28 -1.90
CA ILE A 627 -18.75 5.55 -1.66
C ILE A 627 -17.91 4.47 -2.35
N VAL A 628 -18.32 3.22 -2.18
CA VAL A 628 -17.74 2.06 -2.86
C VAL A 628 -17.83 2.16 -4.38
N ALA A 629 -18.99 2.56 -4.91
CA ALA A 629 -19.18 2.72 -6.35
C ALA A 629 -18.32 3.87 -6.89
N MET A 630 -18.23 4.99 -6.16
CA MET A 630 -17.35 6.11 -6.49
C MET A 630 -15.88 5.72 -6.46
N ALA A 631 -15.44 4.94 -5.46
CA ALA A 631 -14.08 4.41 -5.39
C ALA A 631 -13.77 3.48 -6.56
N SER A 632 -14.73 2.65 -6.95
CA SER A 632 -14.63 1.76 -8.11
C SER A 632 -14.53 2.55 -9.42
N VAL A 633 -15.40 3.54 -9.62
CA VAL A 633 -15.33 4.44 -10.79
C VAL A 633 -14.02 5.22 -10.80
N GLY A 634 -13.58 5.72 -9.65
CA GLY A 634 -12.31 6.42 -9.47
C GLY A 634 -11.11 5.56 -9.87
N GLY A 635 -11.06 4.31 -9.44
CA GLY A 635 -10.00 3.37 -9.84
C GLY A 635 -10.05 3.03 -11.34
N ILE A 636 -11.23 2.91 -11.96
CA ILE A 636 -11.36 2.67 -13.42
C ILE A 636 -10.81 3.89 -14.17
N LEU A 637 -11.18 5.10 -13.73
CA LEU A 637 -10.68 6.33 -14.31
C LEU A 637 -9.17 6.49 -14.13
N LEU A 638 -8.62 6.08 -12.98
CA LEU A 638 -7.18 6.07 -12.74
C LEU A 638 -6.46 5.09 -13.69
N LEU A 639 -6.96 3.86 -13.82
CA LEU A 639 -6.47 2.86 -14.77
C LEU A 639 -6.59 3.34 -16.22
N LEU A 640 -7.61 4.12 -16.57
CA LEU A 640 -7.78 4.67 -17.92
C LEU A 640 -7.13 6.06 -18.12
N SER A 641 -6.59 6.67 -17.06
CA SER A 641 -6.10 8.06 -17.08
C SER A 641 -5.02 8.31 -18.14
N PRO A 642 -4.05 7.40 -18.42
CA PRO A 642 -3.06 7.64 -19.47
C PRO A 642 -3.69 7.64 -20.88
N LEU A 643 -4.74 6.84 -21.09
CA LEU A 643 -5.51 6.80 -22.33
C LEU A 643 -6.37 8.06 -22.48
N LEU A 644 -7.05 8.47 -21.42
CA LEU A 644 -7.86 9.69 -21.38
C LEU A 644 -7.00 10.93 -21.57
N LEU A 645 -5.84 11.03 -20.91
CA LEU A 645 -4.87 12.10 -21.08
C LEU A 645 -4.39 12.18 -22.53
N LEU A 646 -4.13 11.04 -23.16
CA LEU A 646 -3.73 11.01 -24.56
C LEU A 646 -4.84 11.53 -25.49
N ILE A 647 -6.09 11.10 -25.27
CA ILE A 647 -7.25 11.57 -26.03
C ILE A 647 -7.42 13.08 -25.82
N ALA A 648 -7.31 13.55 -24.57
CA ALA A 648 -7.36 14.96 -24.20
C ALA A 648 -6.23 15.76 -24.86
N LEU A 649 -4.97 15.31 -24.81
CA LEU A 649 -3.83 15.97 -25.47
C LEU A 649 -4.05 16.09 -26.98
N ARG A 650 -4.63 15.05 -27.61
CA ARG A 650 -4.97 15.09 -29.03
C ARG A 650 -6.11 16.07 -29.34
N ALA A 651 -7.15 16.08 -28.53
CA ALA A 651 -8.28 17.00 -28.64
C ALA A 651 -7.85 18.46 -28.38
N MET A 652 -7.07 18.72 -27.34
CA MET A 652 -6.48 20.02 -27.02
C MET A 652 -5.56 20.49 -28.13
N ARG A 653 -4.73 19.61 -28.69
CA ARG A 653 -3.85 19.94 -29.83
C ARG A 653 -4.68 20.34 -31.05
N MET A 654 -5.72 19.59 -31.36
CA MET A 654 -6.64 19.89 -32.46
C MET A 654 -7.35 21.24 -32.24
N ARG A 655 -7.87 21.48 -31.03
CA ARG A 655 -8.49 22.76 -30.65
C ARG A 655 -7.50 23.92 -30.75
N ARG A 656 -6.26 23.76 -30.26
CA ARG A 656 -5.20 24.77 -30.38
C ARG A 656 -4.87 25.08 -31.84
N ARG A 657 -4.79 24.08 -32.72
CA ARG A 657 -4.56 24.27 -34.17
C ARG A 657 -5.69 25.04 -34.86
N ARG A 658 -6.93 24.95 -34.36
CA ARG A 658 -8.10 25.65 -34.90
C ARG A 658 -8.29 27.07 -34.38
N VAL A 659 -7.70 27.41 -33.24
CA VAL A 659 -7.98 28.68 -32.53
C VAL A 659 -6.75 29.60 -32.43
N LYS A 660 -5.52 29.06 -32.38
CA LYS A 660 -4.31 29.86 -32.12
C LYS A 660 -3.62 30.30 -33.41
N GLY A 661 -3.36 31.60 -33.56
CA GLY A 661 -2.62 32.21 -34.68
C GLY A 661 -3.53 32.97 -35.67
N SER A 662 -2.93 33.66 -36.64
CA SER A 662 -3.65 34.32 -37.73
C SER A 662 -4.45 33.29 -38.57
N PRO A 663 -5.49 33.71 -39.32
CA PRO A 663 -6.22 32.83 -40.24
C PRO A 663 -5.30 32.05 -41.20
N GLU A 664 -4.22 32.66 -41.67
CA GLU A 664 -3.15 32.02 -42.47
C GLU A 664 -2.49 30.84 -41.73
N ILE A 665 -2.06 31.04 -40.47
CA ILE A 665 -1.42 30.01 -39.65
C ILE A 665 -2.39 28.85 -39.35
N ARG A 666 -3.69 29.16 -39.19
CA ARG A 666 -4.73 28.15 -38.99
C ARG A 666 -4.96 27.30 -40.24
N SER A 667 -4.93 27.91 -41.43
CA SER A 667 -5.03 27.18 -42.72
C SER A 667 -3.82 26.28 -42.95
N LEU A 668 -2.61 26.74 -42.61
CA LEU A 668 -1.39 25.93 -42.60
C LEU A 668 -1.48 24.73 -41.64
N SER A 669 -2.02 24.98 -40.44
CA SER A 669 -2.21 23.95 -39.41
C SER A 669 -3.24 22.89 -39.82
N ALA A 670 -4.16 23.23 -40.73
CA ALA A 670 -5.14 22.30 -41.29
C ALA A 670 -4.45 21.23 -42.18
N TRP A 671 -3.45 21.63 -42.98
CA TRP A 671 -2.61 20.69 -43.73
C TRP A 671 -1.83 19.74 -42.80
N ASP A 672 -1.24 20.27 -41.73
CA ASP A 672 -0.53 19.45 -40.74
C ASP A 672 -1.43 18.41 -40.08
N GLU A 673 -2.72 18.72 -39.88
CA GLU A 673 -3.70 17.77 -39.35
C GLU A 673 -3.97 16.63 -40.35
N LEU A 674 -4.17 16.93 -41.64
CA LEU A 674 -4.32 15.92 -42.68
C LEU A 674 -3.12 14.97 -42.74
N LEU A 675 -1.90 15.51 -42.66
CA LEU A 675 -0.69 14.72 -42.64
C LEU A 675 -0.62 13.79 -41.42
N ASP A 676 -0.99 14.28 -40.24
CA ASP A 676 -1.00 13.49 -39.02
C ASP A 676 -2.04 12.35 -39.08
N ARG A 677 -3.26 12.63 -39.56
CA ARG A 677 -4.32 11.61 -39.72
C ARG A 677 -3.95 10.56 -40.76
N SER A 678 -3.31 10.98 -41.85
CA SER A 678 -2.80 10.07 -42.88
C SER A 678 -1.71 9.14 -42.32
N ARG A 679 -0.80 9.66 -41.48
CA ARG A 679 0.24 8.85 -40.80
C ARG A 679 -0.33 7.87 -39.80
N GLU A 680 -1.38 8.23 -39.08
CA GLU A 680 -2.07 7.33 -38.15
C GLU A 680 -2.71 6.14 -38.87
N LEU A 681 -3.25 6.35 -40.08
CA LEU A 681 -3.76 5.30 -40.96
C LEU A 681 -2.66 4.45 -41.62
N GLY A 682 -1.38 4.83 -41.41
CA GLY A 682 -0.21 4.09 -41.87
C GLY A 682 0.35 4.58 -43.21
N ILE A 683 -0.09 5.74 -43.71
CA ILE A 683 0.45 6.37 -44.92
C ILE A 683 1.77 7.07 -44.57
N THR A 684 2.88 6.64 -45.16
CA THR A 684 4.21 7.23 -44.90
C THR A 684 4.45 8.42 -45.82
N VAL A 685 4.14 9.63 -45.33
CA VAL A 685 4.39 10.87 -46.07
C VAL A 685 5.82 11.37 -45.79
N PRO A 686 6.69 11.52 -46.81
CA PRO A 686 8.03 12.10 -46.67
C PRO A 686 7.98 13.52 -46.08
N ALA A 687 9.00 13.93 -45.32
CA ALA A 687 9.15 15.34 -44.94
C ALA A 687 10.21 16.01 -45.82
N GLY A 688 10.09 17.33 -45.97
CA GLY A 688 11.00 18.13 -46.80
C GLY A 688 10.60 18.17 -48.29
N VAL A 689 9.43 17.63 -48.65
CA VAL A 689 8.86 17.73 -50.00
C VAL A 689 7.66 18.68 -50.00
N THR A 690 7.34 19.26 -51.17
CA THR A 690 6.25 20.23 -51.36
C THR A 690 4.87 19.66 -50.98
N ARG A 691 3.89 20.52 -50.65
CA ARG A 691 2.53 20.07 -50.30
C ARG A 691 1.89 19.28 -51.44
N ALA A 692 2.07 19.70 -52.68
CA ALA A 692 1.66 18.94 -53.86
C ALA A 692 2.27 17.52 -53.92
N ALA A 693 3.57 17.37 -53.61
CA ALA A 693 4.20 16.05 -53.57
C ALA A 693 3.68 15.19 -52.41
N GLN A 694 3.37 15.78 -51.26
CA GLN A 694 2.75 15.09 -50.12
C GLN A 694 1.32 14.66 -50.45
N ALA A 695 0.56 15.50 -51.15
CA ALA A 695 -0.81 15.24 -51.60
C ALA A 695 -0.88 14.02 -52.51
N LEU A 696 -0.01 13.95 -53.52
CA LEU A 696 0.08 12.82 -54.44
C LEU A 696 0.35 11.49 -53.72
N VAL A 697 1.17 11.51 -52.66
CA VAL A 697 1.43 10.31 -51.85
C VAL A 697 0.18 9.88 -51.09
N ILE A 698 -0.59 10.83 -50.54
CA ILE A 698 -1.84 10.56 -49.82
C ILE A 698 -2.89 10.01 -50.78
N ASP A 699 -3.10 10.66 -51.92
CA ASP A 699 -4.11 10.25 -52.90
C ASP A 699 -3.82 8.85 -53.45
N ARG A 700 -2.56 8.59 -53.83
CA ARG A 700 -2.13 7.27 -54.35
C ARG A 700 -2.25 6.17 -53.30
N ALA A 701 -1.98 6.49 -52.03
CA ALA A 701 -2.04 5.51 -50.94
C ALA A 701 -3.46 5.26 -50.41
N ALA A 702 -4.35 6.25 -50.50
CA ALA A 702 -5.72 6.17 -50.00
C ALA A 702 -6.70 5.66 -51.07
N PHE A 703 -6.58 6.13 -52.31
CA PHE A 703 -7.58 5.91 -53.36
C PHE A 703 -7.10 5.05 -54.54
N GLY A 704 -5.82 4.64 -54.56
CA GLY A 704 -5.23 3.77 -55.60
C GLY A 704 -4.94 4.47 -56.92
N GLN A 705 -4.40 3.74 -57.90
CA GLN A 705 -4.36 4.18 -59.30
C GLN A 705 -5.37 3.36 -60.09
N GLU A 706 -6.40 3.99 -60.65
CA GLU A 706 -7.09 3.39 -61.78
C GLU A 706 -6.14 3.42 -62.99
N SER A 707 -5.75 2.23 -63.44
CA SER A 707 -4.93 2.02 -64.62
C SER A 707 -5.73 2.33 -65.89
N GLY A 708 -5.87 3.60 -66.25
CA GLY A 708 -6.22 4.04 -67.59
C GLY A 708 -4.95 4.47 -68.33
N GLN A 709 -4.62 3.82 -69.44
CA GLN A 709 -3.49 4.17 -70.30
C GLN A 709 -3.53 5.66 -70.67
N ALA A 710 -2.56 6.42 -70.15
CA ALA A 710 -2.35 7.82 -70.50
C ALA A 710 -1.70 7.89 -71.89
N THR A 711 -2.51 8.16 -72.92
CA THR A 711 -2.02 8.74 -74.17
C THR A 711 -1.90 10.26 -74.02
N ALA A 712 -0.87 10.78 -74.68
CA ALA A 712 -0.38 12.14 -74.75
C ALA A 712 -1.38 13.29 -74.46
N PHE A 713 -0.90 14.24 -73.65
CA PHE A 713 -1.19 15.68 -73.77
C PHE A 713 -2.65 16.15 -73.60
N ARG A 714 -3.44 15.51 -72.72
CA ARG A 714 -4.66 16.09 -72.16
C ARG A 714 -4.60 16.18 -70.64
N THR A 715 -4.38 17.41 -70.17
CA THR A 715 -4.63 17.97 -68.83
C THR A 715 -4.14 17.17 -67.62
N ALA A 716 -2.94 17.47 -67.13
CA ALA A 716 -2.51 17.17 -65.76
C ALA A 716 -3.48 17.75 -64.71
N ASP A 717 -4.30 18.74 -65.07
CA ASP A 717 -5.32 19.36 -64.20
C ASP A 717 -6.57 18.50 -63.98
N ALA A 718 -6.97 17.66 -64.95
CA ALA A 718 -8.15 16.80 -64.80
C ALA A 718 -7.92 15.58 -63.89
N GLN A 719 -6.67 15.34 -63.49
CA GLN A 719 -6.26 14.24 -62.60
C GLN A 719 -5.97 14.69 -61.14
N ARG A 720 -6.05 16.00 -60.83
CA ARG A 720 -5.92 16.49 -59.45
C ARG A 720 -7.19 16.11 -58.68
N ARG A 721 -7.13 15.12 -57.78
CA ARG A 721 -8.28 14.74 -56.95
C ARG A 721 -7.95 14.89 -55.48
N HIS A 722 -8.92 15.36 -54.70
CA HIS A 722 -8.95 15.33 -53.24
C HIS A 722 -7.80 16.06 -52.52
N ALA A 723 -6.68 15.39 -52.19
CA ALA A 723 -5.61 16.03 -51.42
C ALA A 723 -4.83 17.06 -52.26
N ALA A 724 -4.69 16.84 -53.58
CA ALA A 724 -3.99 17.77 -54.48
C ALA A 724 -4.72 19.12 -54.59
N VAL A 725 -6.05 19.10 -54.74
CA VAL A 725 -6.89 20.31 -54.81
C VAL A 725 -6.79 21.10 -53.50
N LEU A 726 -6.80 20.40 -52.36
CA LEU A 726 -6.66 21.03 -51.06
C LEU A 726 -5.25 21.62 -50.84
N ALA A 727 -4.20 21.00 -51.37
CA ALA A 727 -2.86 21.55 -51.33
C ALA A 727 -2.78 22.88 -52.09
N ASP A 728 -3.36 22.95 -53.29
CA ASP A 728 -3.43 24.17 -54.09
C ASP A 728 -4.28 25.25 -53.40
N THR A 729 -5.40 24.86 -52.77
CA THR A 729 -6.28 25.79 -52.04
C THR A 729 -5.56 26.40 -50.83
N ILE A 730 -4.78 25.61 -50.10
CA ILE A 730 -3.99 26.09 -48.95
C ILE A 730 -2.79 26.92 -49.42
N ASP A 731 -2.13 26.54 -50.51
CA ASP A 731 -1.02 27.32 -51.07
C ASP A 731 -1.52 28.67 -51.62
N ALA A 732 -2.68 28.70 -52.29
CA ALA A 732 -3.33 29.93 -52.75
C ALA A 732 -3.80 30.81 -51.60
N ALA A 733 -4.34 30.22 -50.53
CA ALA A 733 -4.72 30.98 -49.34
C ALA A 733 -3.50 31.58 -48.61
N VAL A 734 -2.36 30.88 -48.55
CA VAL A 734 -1.21 31.33 -47.73
C VAL A 734 -0.23 32.22 -48.51
N PHE A 735 -0.06 31.96 -49.81
CA PHE A 735 0.88 32.69 -50.67
C PHE A 735 0.18 33.59 -51.70
N GLY A 736 -1.14 33.67 -51.66
CA GLY A 736 -1.93 34.57 -52.48
C GLY A 736 -1.74 36.04 -52.09
N PRO A 737 -2.11 36.97 -52.99
CA PRO A 737 -1.99 38.41 -52.75
C PRO A 737 -3.05 38.94 -51.75
N GLU A 738 -4.12 38.19 -51.48
CA GLU A 738 -5.22 38.59 -50.60
C GLU A 738 -5.01 38.12 -49.15
N GLU A 739 -5.46 38.93 -48.19
CA GLU A 739 -5.40 38.59 -46.77
C GLU A 739 -6.47 37.53 -46.41
N VAL A 740 -6.06 36.46 -45.73
CA VAL A 740 -6.97 35.35 -45.42
C VAL A 740 -7.99 35.77 -44.36
N ASP A 741 -9.26 35.80 -44.74
CA ASP A 741 -10.36 36.03 -43.82
C ASP A 741 -10.69 34.79 -42.96
N GLU A 742 -11.50 34.99 -41.91
CA GLU A 742 -11.85 33.91 -40.99
C GLU A 742 -12.74 32.84 -41.64
N THR A 743 -13.55 33.24 -42.61
CA THR A 743 -14.45 32.40 -43.42
C THR A 743 -13.69 31.43 -44.30
N THR A 744 -12.61 31.87 -44.95
CA THR A 744 -11.72 31.04 -45.77
C THR A 744 -11.00 30.03 -44.89
N SER A 745 -10.48 30.44 -43.73
CA SER A 745 -9.84 29.51 -42.79
C SER A 745 -10.80 28.40 -42.32
N ARG A 746 -12.06 28.74 -41.98
CA ARG A 746 -13.08 27.74 -41.62
C ARG A 746 -13.40 26.79 -42.78
N THR A 747 -13.47 27.31 -44.01
CA THR A 747 -13.74 26.52 -45.22
C THR A 747 -12.62 25.50 -45.47
N VAL A 748 -11.36 25.92 -45.37
CA VAL A 748 -10.18 25.03 -45.48
C VAL A 748 -10.23 23.90 -44.45
N TRP A 749 -10.61 24.21 -43.20
CA TRP A 749 -10.77 23.20 -42.16
C TRP A 749 -11.92 22.22 -42.44
N GLY A 750 -13.03 22.68 -43.02
CA GLY A 750 -14.13 21.81 -43.47
C GLY A 750 -13.68 20.83 -44.55
N GLN A 751 -12.95 21.32 -45.56
CA GLN A 751 -12.40 20.47 -46.63
C GLN A 751 -11.39 19.44 -46.11
N VAL A 752 -10.54 19.80 -45.14
CA VAL A 752 -9.65 18.85 -44.44
C VAL A 752 -10.46 17.77 -43.73
N ASP A 753 -11.54 18.13 -43.02
CA ASP A 753 -12.37 17.18 -42.28
C ASP A 753 -13.09 16.19 -43.22
N ASP A 754 -13.60 16.66 -44.34
CA ASP A 754 -14.18 15.83 -45.41
C ASP A 754 -13.14 14.86 -45.99
N LEU A 755 -11.94 15.37 -46.29
CA LEU A 755 -10.86 14.56 -46.84
C LEU A 755 -10.36 13.51 -45.85
N VAL A 756 -10.22 13.85 -44.58
CA VAL A 756 -9.85 12.90 -43.53
C VAL A 756 -10.91 11.80 -43.40
N ARG A 757 -12.21 12.14 -43.48
CA ARG A 757 -13.31 11.16 -43.52
C ARG A 757 -13.20 10.25 -44.75
N ALA A 758 -12.95 10.82 -45.93
CA ALA A 758 -12.78 10.07 -47.17
C ALA A 758 -11.58 9.10 -47.09
N VAL A 759 -10.40 9.58 -46.68
CA VAL A 759 -9.19 8.75 -46.51
C VAL A 759 -9.40 7.66 -45.46
N ARG A 760 -10.11 7.94 -44.36
CA ARG A 760 -10.47 6.93 -43.34
C ARG A 760 -11.44 5.89 -43.90
N SER A 761 -12.42 6.29 -44.71
CA SER A 761 -13.38 5.40 -45.36
C SER A 761 -12.72 4.52 -46.43
N ALA A 762 -11.71 5.01 -47.13
CA ALA A 762 -10.96 4.22 -48.09
C ALA A 762 -10.01 3.20 -47.41
N ALA A 763 -9.63 3.44 -46.15
CA ALA A 763 -8.81 2.50 -45.38
C ALA A 763 -9.61 1.25 -44.93
N GLY A 764 -9.02 0.06 -45.06
CA GLY A 764 -9.64 -1.20 -44.59
C GLY A 764 -9.86 -1.26 -43.06
N ARG A 765 -10.83 -2.08 -42.61
CA ARG A 765 -11.27 -2.20 -41.19
C ARG A 765 -10.10 -2.33 -40.19
N ARG A 766 -9.09 -3.13 -40.52
CA ARG A 766 -7.88 -3.31 -39.68
C ARG A 766 -7.03 -2.04 -39.53
N ARG A 767 -6.89 -1.22 -40.59
CA ARG A 767 -6.14 0.04 -40.52
C ARG A 767 -6.89 1.10 -39.73
N ARG A 768 -8.22 1.18 -39.88
CA ARG A 768 -9.08 2.06 -39.08
C ARG A 768 -8.97 1.73 -37.59
N PHE A 769 -9.04 0.46 -37.22
CA PHE A 769 -8.89 0.02 -35.84
C PHE A 769 -7.50 0.38 -35.27
N LYS A 770 -6.43 0.14 -36.03
CA LYS A 770 -5.06 0.50 -35.58
C LYS A 770 -4.84 2.00 -35.47
N ALA A 771 -5.50 2.81 -36.30
CA ALA A 771 -5.37 4.26 -36.27
C ALA A 771 -5.94 4.90 -34.99
N LEU A 772 -6.95 4.27 -34.36
CA LEU A 772 -7.47 4.71 -33.06
C LEU A 772 -6.37 4.72 -31.98
N PHE A 773 -5.43 3.79 -32.07
CA PHE A 773 -4.40 3.55 -31.06
C PHE A 773 -2.98 4.01 -31.47
N SER A 774 -2.86 4.75 -32.58
CA SER A 774 -1.57 5.16 -33.16
C SER A 774 -1.14 6.54 -32.67
N LEU A 775 0.10 6.67 -32.19
CA LEU A 775 0.72 7.95 -31.78
C LEU A 775 1.64 8.57 -32.84
N ARG A 776 1.63 8.04 -34.06
CA ARG A 776 2.60 8.44 -35.10
C ARG A 776 2.47 9.91 -35.50
N GLY A 777 1.29 10.51 -35.35
CA GLY A 777 1.05 11.94 -35.58
C GLY A 777 1.63 12.88 -34.50
N LEU A 778 2.07 12.37 -33.34
CA LEU A 778 2.56 13.21 -32.23
C LEU A 778 4.11 13.31 -32.18
N HIS A 779 4.84 12.34 -32.73
CA HIS A 779 6.28 12.14 -32.49
C HIS A 779 7.21 13.15 -33.21
N ARG A 780 6.79 13.81 -34.31
CA ARG A 780 7.76 14.45 -35.23
C ARG A 780 8.02 15.95 -35.01
N ARG A 781 7.26 16.65 -34.16
CA ARG A 781 7.40 18.12 -34.00
C ARG A 781 8.12 18.59 -32.74
N TRP A 782 8.35 17.73 -31.75
CA TRP A 782 9.13 18.10 -30.56
C TRP A 782 10.62 18.34 -30.84
N VAL A 783 11.13 18.00 -32.03
CA VAL A 783 12.55 18.17 -32.41
C VAL A 783 12.79 19.44 -33.26
N ARG A 784 11.75 20.12 -33.75
CA ARG A 784 11.89 21.41 -34.46
C ARG A 784 10.68 22.29 -34.21
N ALA A 785 10.71 23.01 -33.10
CA ALA A 785 9.74 24.04 -32.78
C ALA A 785 10.36 25.43 -33.02
N GLU A 786 10.65 25.76 -34.28
CA GLU A 786 10.65 27.16 -34.72
C GLU A 786 9.78 27.25 -35.99
N PRO A 787 8.76 28.11 -36.03
CA PRO A 787 8.06 28.40 -37.26
C PRO A 787 9.00 29.16 -38.20
N LEU A 788 9.28 28.60 -39.37
CA LEU A 788 10.12 29.22 -40.43
C LEU A 788 9.65 30.63 -40.85
N LEU A 789 8.40 31.00 -40.56
CA LEU A 789 7.86 32.33 -40.83
C LEU A 789 8.46 33.43 -39.94
N ALA A 790 9.05 33.09 -38.79
CA ALA A 790 9.75 34.09 -37.96
C ALA A 790 11.12 34.52 -38.54
N LYS A 791 11.64 33.79 -39.55
CA LYS A 791 12.95 34.07 -40.15
C LYS A 791 12.89 34.68 -41.56
N VAL A 792 11.71 34.78 -42.16
CA VAL A 792 11.55 35.41 -43.48
C VAL A 792 10.68 36.64 -43.31
N GLY A 793 11.31 37.80 -43.14
CA GLY A 793 10.63 39.08 -43.28
C GLY A 793 10.20 39.24 -44.73
N VAL A 794 8.91 39.05 -45.00
CA VAL A 794 8.32 39.31 -46.33
C VAL A 794 7.76 40.73 -46.29
N ASP A 795 8.47 41.68 -46.89
CA ASP A 795 7.91 42.98 -47.21
C ASP A 795 7.06 42.85 -48.48
N ARG A 796 5.74 42.79 -48.32
CA ARG A 796 4.79 42.51 -49.41
C ARG A 796 4.62 43.68 -50.40
N ARG A 797 5.30 44.83 -50.23
CA ARG A 797 5.20 45.97 -51.17
C ARG A 797 6.17 45.93 -52.36
N THR A 798 7.24 45.14 -52.31
CA THR A 798 8.32 45.24 -53.33
C THR A 798 8.70 43.93 -54.01
N GLY A 799 8.15 42.78 -53.58
CA GLY A 799 8.38 41.50 -54.27
C GLY A 799 9.83 40.99 -54.27
N ALA A 800 10.68 41.49 -53.37
CA ALA A 800 12.07 41.03 -53.25
C ALA A 800 12.25 40.06 -52.06
N TYR A 801 12.93 38.93 -52.30
CA TYR A 801 13.27 37.96 -51.26
C TYR A 801 14.52 38.42 -50.48
N GLY A 802 14.38 38.66 -49.18
CA GLY A 802 15.51 38.94 -48.29
C GLY A 802 16.40 37.70 -48.09
N THR A 803 17.72 37.86 -48.19
CA THR A 803 18.72 36.80 -48.03
C THR A 803 18.79 36.27 -46.59
N VAL A 804 18.93 34.96 -46.46
CA VAL A 804 19.02 34.22 -45.19
C VAL A 804 20.37 34.49 -44.52
N LYS A 805 20.39 35.02 -43.29
CA LYS A 805 21.59 34.98 -42.42
C LYS A 805 21.78 33.54 -41.91
N THR A 806 22.83 32.87 -42.39
CA THR A 806 23.35 31.64 -41.81
C THR A 806 24.31 31.97 -40.67
N GLY A 807 23.89 31.78 -39.42
CA GLY A 807 24.79 31.73 -38.26
C GLY A 807 25.31 30.30 -38.12
N ASP A 808 26.63 30.16 -38.20
CA ASP A 808 27.38 28.92 -38.01
C ASP A 808 27.92 28.96 -36.58
N ASP A 809 27.42 28.09 -35.70
CA ASP A 809 27.89 27.94 -34.32
C ASP A 809 28.22 26.46 -34.07
N THR A 810 29.50 26.09 -34.19
CA THR A 810 30.08 24.95 -33.45
C THR A 810 31.59 25.09 -33.25
N GLU A 811 31.98 25.06 -31.96
CA GLU A 811 33.24 24.57 -31.34
C GLU A 811 34.56 25.33 -31.63
N GLY A 812 35.44 25.66 -30.68
CA GLY A 812 35.57 25.38 -29.26
C GLY A 812 37.04 25.65 -28.83
N GLY A 813 37.30 25.82 -27.52
CA GLY A 813 38.63 25.59 -26.93
C GLY A 813 39.34 26.78 -26.26
N ALA A 814 39.72 26.56 -25.00
CA ALA A 814 40.64 27.32 -24.11
C ALA A 814 41.92 27.83 -24.81
N THR A 815 42.69 28.83 -24.34
CA THR A 815 43.26 29.04 -22.99
C THR A 815 44.06 30.37 -23.03
N GLU A 816 44.09 31.10 -21.91
CA GLU A 816 45.22 31.86 -21.35
C GLU A 816 46.06 32.92 -22.15
N LEU A 817 46.33 34.00 -21.40
CA LEU A 817 47.54 34.86 -21.36
C LEU A 817 47.60 36.16 -22.18
N THR A 818 47.42 37.26 -21.42
CA THR A 818 48.29 38.46 -21.23
C THR A 818 48.96 39.13 -22.43
N GLU A 819 48.82 40.48 -22.41
CA GLU A 819 49.81 41.51 -22.83
C GLU A 819 50.29 41.46 -24.29
N GLU A 820 50.58 42.54 -25.02
CA GLU A 820 50.71 43.96 -24.79
C GLU A 820 50.83 44.57 -26.22
N VAL A 821 50.45 45.84 -26.36
CA VAL A 821 51.23 46.87 -27.10
C VAL A 821 51.23 46.89 -28.65
N HIS A 822 50.74 48.06 -29.10
CA HIS A 822 51.18 48.93 -30.20
C HIS A 822 50.59 48.88 -31.61
N HIS A 823 49.91 49.99 -31.88
CA HIS A 823 50.09 50.97 -32.97
C HIS A 823 50.01 50.50 -34.43
N GLY A 824 49.05 51.13 -35.09
CA GLY A 824 48.94 51.37 -36.53
C GLY A 824 47.72 52.24 -36.77
#